data_AF-A0A3B8LHS1-F1
#
_entry.id   AF-A0A3B8LHS1-F1
#
_cell.length_a   1.000
_cell.length_b   1.000
_cell.length_c   1.000
_cell.angle_alpha   90.00
_cell.angle_beta   90.00
_cell.angle_gamma   90.00
#
_symmetry.space_group_name_H-M   'P 1'
#
loop_
_entity.id
_entity.type
_entity.pdbx_description
1 polymer ?
#
loop_
_entity_poly.entity_id
_entity_poly.type
_entity_poly.pdbx_seq_one_letter_code
_entity_poly.pdbx_strand_id
1 'polypeptide(L)'
;MFSLDTTGRWCTRYVRIFCRQERVTPLRERDDPTLWIDPNKRIINMSWNRSLLSLSMFCCLCVLIFSCSPPQIGESDQCKECTEKELQCLNTGGSVQCVACLNDTHCQTATYPDRRCNEDHKCVCGSDKDCKEGFYCTGGIACVECRDDKDCAALGKTFCIDTFCQNCKPGNTLPCTIESTEFCSPGQKECGPNGLWKACEPVEKKTCSEEEFCRDGVCLCNEGLERCGDVCVNLQNNIKYCGSCSNACGDKELCAGGRCVKECPPDTPERCGDACVNLDRDSFHCGKCGVRCTNGKRCRGGACQCPTGQLLCDGQCVFPQTDARHCGACGNACKQGSVCANGACLLSCPKSTPETCYGSCVDLQTDDAHCGACGKVCPVGQLCKAGDCVCPDGQQLCGKQCVDINIHPGHCGQCEKRCVNGQRCAAGTCLTNCPSATPDACYGGCVDFQTNPSHCGACGKACRRDQQCVQGKCICNTGEQECGGVCAILEENRLHCGACNNKCATNESCHQGKCVATCPKTAPDLCFGSCVDLNQSTRHCGACRNACATGQLCNKGKCECPNTTTLCQGQCVDTSSARLHCGACGTSCSEAEGCVQGVCIQQGCPQGKTECAKKCVDVQSDALHCGECGKACASGESCQSGACK
;
A
#
# COMPACT_ATOMS: atom_id res chain seq x y z
N MET A 1 42.45 32.74 -67.56
CA MET A 1 42.05 33.64 -68.67
C MET A 1 41.31 32.81 -69.69
N PHE A 2 40.17 33.30 -70.19
CA PHE A 2 39.50 32.76 -71.36
C PHE A 2 39.75 33.73 -72.53
N SER A 3 39.96 33.20 -73.73
CA SER A 3 39.88 33.95 -74.98
C SER A 3 39.08 33.11 -75.97
N LEU A 4 38.34 33.77 -76.86
CA LEU A 4 37.35 33.13 -77.74
C LEU A 4 37.94 32.79 -79.11
N ASP A 5 37.55 31.64 -79.63
CA ASP A 5 37.43 31.40 -81.07
C ASP A 5 36.13 30.62 -81.36
N THR A 6 35.70 30.71 -82.60
CA THR A 6 34.34 30.66 -83.14
C THR A 6 33.61 29.31 -83.10
N THR A 7 34.11 28.30 -82.39
CA THR A 7 33.51 26.94 -82.34
C THR A 7 33.31 26.36 -80.93
N GLY A 8 33.64 27.10 -79.86
CA GLY A 8 33.06 26.94 -78.52
C GLY A 8 33.05 25.52 -77.91
N ARG A 9 34.21 24.95 -77.56
CA ARG A 9 34.31 23.72 -76.76
C ARG A 9 35.43 23.80 -75.70
N TRP A 10 35.17 23.23 -74.53
CA TRP A 10 36.16 23.04 -73.45
C TRP A 10 36.13 21.58 -72.97
N CYS A 11 37.31 21.03 -72.69
CA CYS A 11 37.47 19.64 -72.22
C CYS A 11 38.44 19.59 -71.02
N THR A 12 38.14 18.77 -70.02
CA THR A 12 38.99 18.51 -68.84
C THR A 12 39.14 17.01 -68.59
N ARG A 13 40.24 16.59 -67.95
CA ARG A 13 40.66 15.18 -67.83
C ARG A 13 40.49 14.60 -66.41
N TYR A 14 40.33 13.28 -66.35
CA TYR A 14 40.09 12.43 -65.18
C TYR A 14 41.29 12.31 -64.21
N VAL A 15 41.06 11.76 -63.00
CA VAL A 15 41.49 10.39 -62.59
C VAL A 15 41.04 10.04 -61.15
N ARG A 16 40.66 8.77 -60.90
CA ARG A 16 40.56 8.13 -59.57
C ARG A 16 41.68 7.09 -59.42
N ILE A 17 42.17 6.86 -58.20
CA ILE A 17 43.16 5.81 -57.87
C ILE A 17 42.59 4.92 -56.74
N PHE A 18 42.91 3.62 -56.77
CA PHE A 18 42.51 2.61 -55.78
C PHE A 18 43.74 1.85 -55.25
N CYS A 19 43.79 1.55 -53.95
CA CYS A 19 44.80 0.69 -53.32
C CYS A 19 44.20 -0.24 -52.23
N ARG A 20 44.98 -1.25 -51.81
CA ARG A 20 44.67 -2.34 -50.84
C ARG A 20 45.92 -2.59 -49.97
N GLN A 21 45.91 -3.26 -48.82
CA GLN A 21 44.80 -3.85 -48.02
C GLN A 21 44.97 -3.35 -46.54
N GLU A 22 44.75 -4.01 -45.39
CA GLU A 22 44.38 -5.38 -44.98
C GLU A 22 43.57 -5.29 -43.65
N ARG A 23 43.70 -6.23 -42.69
CA ARG A 23 43.13 -6.17 -41.32
C ARG A 23 44.04 -6.85 -40.28
N VAL A 24 44.11 -6.30 -39.06
CA VAL A 24 44.46 -7.02 -37.81
C VAL A 24 43.68 -6.40 -36.64
N THR A 25 43.20 -7.24 -35.69
CA THR A 25 42.46 -6.88 -34.46
C THR A 25 42.51 -8.06 -33.47
N PRO A 26 42.24 -7.92 -32.15
CA PRO A 26 42.17 -6.72 -31.28
C PRO A 26 43.02 -6.87 -29.99
N LEU A 27 42.96 -5.91 -29.06
CA LEU A 27 42.89 -6.18 -27.59
C LEU A 27 42.35 -4.95 -26.81
N ARG A 28 42.31 -5.02 -25.47
CA ARG A 28 41.23 -4.50 -24.59
C ARG A 28 41.59 -3.27 -23.72
N GLU A 29 40.57 -2.78 -23.00
CA GLU A 29 40.59 -1.85 -21.82
C GLU A 29 40.79 -0.35 -22.16
N ARG A 30 39.85 0.56 -21.82
CA ARG A 30 39.38 1.09 -20.50
C ARG A 30 40.41 2.04 -19.86
N ASP A 31 40.09 3.25 -19.39
CA ASP A 31 38.80 3.95 -19.13
C ASP A 31 38.93 5.47 -19.45
N ASP A 32 37.80 6.19 -19.54
CA ASP A 32 37.71 7.66 -19.66
C ASP A 32 36.50 8.17 -18.85
N PRO A 33 36.64 9.28 -18.09
CA PRO A 33 35.55 10.24 -18.03
C PRO A 33 35.99 11.70 -18.23
N THR A 34 35.28 12.39 -19.13
CA THR A 34 35.49 13.79 -19.49
C THR A 34 35.26 14.80 -18.36
N LEU A 35 36.22 15.70 -18.22
CA LEU A 35 36.09 17.16 -18.01
C LEU A 35 34.86 17.72 -17.26
N TRP A 36 35.13 18.44 -16.17
CA TRP A 36 34.33 19.57 -15.69
C TRP A 36 35.17 20.87 -15.73
N ILE A 37 34.51 22.02 -15.56
CA ILE A 37 34.97 23.33 -16.05
C ILE A 37 35.85 24.12 -15.04
N ASP A 38 36.79 24.92 -15.60
CA ASP A 38 37.71 25.87 -14.95
C ASP A 38 36.99 26.96 -14.12
N PRO A 39 37.53 27.43 -12.97
CA PRO A 39 38.44 28.59 -13.02
C PRO A 39 39.57 28.59 -11.96
N ASN A 40 40.86 28.58 -12.36
CA ASN A 40 41.97 29.43 -11.83
C ASN A 40 43.41 28.94 -12.19
N LYS A 41 44.14 29.63 -13.09
CA LYS A 41 45.47 30.28 -12.84
C LYS A 41 46.27 30.72 -14.09
N ARG A 42 46.56 32.03 -14.13
CA ARG A 42 47.84 32.71 -14.53
C ARG A 42 48.68 32.20 -15.73
N ILE A 43 48.55 32.91 -16.85
CA ILE A 43 49.60 33.61 -17.64
C ILE A 43 51.09 33.23 -17.39
N ILE A 44 51.73 32.58 -18.38
CA ILE A 44 53.06 32.84 -19.02
C ILE A 44 52.98 32.15 -20.41
N ASN A 45 52.99 32.78 -21.61
CA ASN A 45 53.94 33.66 -22.33
C ASN A 45 55.10 32.90 -23.07
N MET A 46 55.47 33.40 -24.27
CA MET A 46 56.54 32.94 -25.20
C MET A 46 56.31 31.60 -25.94
N SER A 47 56.74 31.38 -27.19
CA SER A 47 57.31 32.29 -28.23
C SER A 47 57.12 31.72 -29.66
N TRP A 48 57.28 32.56 -30.69
CA TRP A 48 57.19 32.18 -32.12
C TRP A 48 58.32 31.26 -32.62
N ASN A 49 58.09 30.60 -33.77
CA ASN A 49 59.07 30.67 -34.87
C ASN A 49 58.44 30.49 -36.28
N ARG A 50 59.13 30.95 -37.34
CA ARG A 50 58.73 30.90 -38.76
C ARG A 50 59.94 30.58 -39.66
N SER A 51 59.77 29.73 -40.68
CA SER A 51 60.46 29.71 -42.00
C SER A 51 59.85 28.59 -42.86
N LEU A 52 59.51 28.71 -44.16
CA LEU A 52 60.25 29.14 -45.37
C LEU A 52 61.34 28.13 -45.83
N LEU A 53 61.62 27.86 -47.12
CA LEU A 53 60.90 27.88 -48.42
C LEU A 53 61.90 27.37 -49.52
N SER A 54 61.57 26.45 -50.44
CA SER A 54 62.17 26.37 -51.81
C SER A 54 61.63 25.21 -52.70
N LEU A 55 61.92 25.27 -54.02
CA LEU A 55 61.42 24.41 -55.11
C LEU A 55 62.54 23.51 -55.70
N SER A 56 62.15 22.47 -56.46
CA SER A 56 62.79 22.14 -57.75
C SER A 56 61.82 21.45 -58.74
N MET A 57 62.17 21.41 -60.03
CA MET A 57 61.36 20.88 -61.15
C MET A 57 61.76 19.43 -61.52
N PHE A 58 60.94 18.71 -62.32
CA PHE A 58 61.29 18.42 -63.74
C PHE A 58 60.21 17.68 -64.59
N CYS A 59 60.14 18.08 -65.87
CA CYS A 59 59.62 17.43 -67.10
C CYS A 59 58.24 16.74 -67.22
N CYS A 60 57.75 16.76 -68.47
CA CYS A 60 56.50 16.19 -68.95
C CYS A 60 56.73 14.99 -69.89
N LEU A 61 55.69 14.19 -70.13
CA LEU A 61 55.40 13.58 -71.43
C LEU A 61 53.91 13.23 -71.54
N CYS A 62 53.30 13.45 -72.71
CA CYS A 62 51.85 13.36 -72.91
C CYS A 62 51.49 12.40 -74.06
N VAL A 63 50.37 11.68 -73.90
CA VAL A 63 49.68 11.00 -75.01
C VAL A 63 48.19 11.34 -74.96
N LEU A 64 47.59 11.52 -76.14
CA LEU A 64 46.20 11.92 -76.37
C LEU A 64 45.42 10.77 -77.02
N ILE A 65 44.16 10.61 -76.60
CA ILE A 65 43.12 9.87 -77.33
C ILE A 65 41.82 10.69 -77.14
N PHE A 66 41.05 10.83 -78.22
CA PHE A 66 39.76 11.52 -78.25
C PHE A 66 38.60 10.51 -78.36
N SER A 67 37.45 10.87 -77.81
CA SER A 67 36.14 10.32 -78.19
C SER A 67 35.06 11.38 -77.97
N CYS A 68 33.99 11.32 -78.78
CA CYS A 68 32.81 12.21 -78.67
C CYS A 68 31.55 11.36 -78.44
N SER A 69 30.51 11.99 -77.88
CA SER A 69 29.16 11.41 -77.77
C SER A 69 28.12 12.47 -78.12
N PRO A 70 26.92 12.08 -78.61
CA PRO A 70 25.92 13.00 -79.15
C PRO A 70 25.20 13.83 -78.07
N PRO A 71 24.55 14.95 -78.44
CA PRO A 71 23.99 15.91 -77.49
C PRO A 71 22.65 15.47 -76.88
N GLN A 72 22.37 16.01 -75.70
CA GLN A 72 21.03 16.09 -75.08
C GLN A 72 20.66 17.56 -74.88
N ILE A 73 19.36 17.87 -74.88
CA ILE A 73 18.89 19.26 -74.99
C ILE A 73 18.48 19.83 -73.62
N GLY A 74 19.20 20.87 -73.19
CA GLY A 74 18.67 22.02 -72.45
C GLY A 74 17.93 21.78 -71.13
N GLU A 75 18.68 21.74 -70.03
CA GLU A 75 18.19 22.09 -68.69
C GLU A 75 19.02 23.27 -68.15
N SER A 76 18.44 24.12 -67.29
CA SER A 76 19.13 25.30 -66.75
C SER A 76 20.24 24.89 -65.77
N ASP A 77 21.50 25.24 -66.07
CA ASP A 77 22.67 24.88 -65.25
C ASP A 77 22.57 25.31 -63.77
N GLN A 78 21.76 26.34 -63.47
CA GLN A 78 21.55 26.84 -62.10
C GLN A 78 20.87 25.84 -61.15
N CYS A 79 20.12 24.85 -61.65
CA CYS A 79 19.50 23.84 -60.78
C CYS A 79 20.53 22.87 -60.16
N LYS A 80 21.75 22.79 -60.70
CA LYS A 80 22.80 21.82 -60.29
C LYS A 80 23.45 22.14 -58.94
N GLU A 81 23.19 23.32 -58.37
CA GLU A 81 23.71 23.70 -57.05
C GLU A 81 22.76 23.30 -55.90
N CYS A 82 21.53 22.86 -56.20
CA CYS A 82 20.64 22.25 -55.21
C CYS A 82 21.24 20.91 -54.75
N THR A 83 21.55 20.78 -53.47
CA THR A 83 22.12 19.52 -52.94
C THR A 83 21.06 18.40 -52.97
N GLU A 84 21.41 17.27 -53.58
CA GLU A 84 20.47 16.18 -54.00
C GLU A 84 19.58 15.57 -52.90
N LYS A 85 19.77 15.93 -51.63
CA LYS A 85 19.37 15.06 -50.52
C LYS A 85 17.86 15.01 -50.24
N GLU A 86 17.08 16.02 -50.66
CA GLU A 86 15.61 16.02 -50.60
C GLU A 86 14.97 17.23 -51.35
N LEU A 87 15.66 17.83 -52.34
CA LEU A 87 15.27 19.12 -52.94
C LEU A 87 14.98 19.04 -54.46
N GLN A 88 14.07 19.92 -54.90
CA GLN A 88 13.53 20.09 -56.25
C GLN A 88 13.83 21.52 -56.74
N CYS A 89 13.89 21.72 -58.06
CA CYS A 89 14.18 23.04 -58.65
C CYS A 89 12.90 23.75 -59.12
N LEU A 90 12.62 24.94 -58.57
CA LEU A 90 11.57 25.84 -59.06
C LEU A 90 12.22 26.97 -59.89
N ASN A 91 11.70 27.24 -61.08
CA ASN A 91 12.22 28.28 -61.98
C ASN A 91 11.11 29.29 -62.32
N THR A 92 11.18 30.47 -61.68
CA THR A 92 10.18 31.53 -61.77
C THR A 92 10.76 32.75 -62.48
N GLY A 93 10.61 32.80 -63.81
CA GLY A 93 10.83 34.01 -64.62
C GLY A 93 12.23 34.65 -64.59
N GLY A 94 13.25 33.95 -64.09
CA GLY A 94 14.62 34.46 -63.95
C GLY A 94 15.25 34.21 -62.57
N SER A 95 14.46 33.82 -61.56
CA SER A 95 14.95 33.30 -60.28
C SER A 95 14.82 31.77 -60.20
N VAL A 96 15.87 31.11 -59.72
CA VAL A 96 15.89 29.68 -59.40
C VAL A 96 15.90 29.50 -57.89
N GLN A 97 15.03 28.63 -57.38
CA GLN A 97 14.91 28.32 -55.95
C GLN A 97 14.89 26.79 -55.74
N CYS A 98 15.75 26.31 -54.85
CA CYS A 98 15.67 24.95 -54.34
C CYS A 98 14.53 24.87 -53.31
N VAL A 99 13.59 23.95 -53.51
CA VAL A 99 12.41 23.74 -52.65
C VAL A 99 12.26 22.25 -52.30
N ALA A 100 11.45 21.85 -51.33
CA ALA A 100 11.31 20.41 -51.02
C ALA A 100 10.43 19.67 -52.03
N CYS A 101 9.43 20.35 -52.63
CA CYS A 101 8.43 19.71 -53.46
C CYS A 101 7.79 20.65 -54.50
N LEU A 102 7.16 20.06 -55.52
CA LEU A 102 6.38 20.78 -56.53
C LEU A 102 4.93 20.26 -56.65
N ASN A 103 4.64 19.13 -55.99
CA ASN A 103 3.36 18.44 -55.92
C ASN A 103 3.44 17.41 -54.78
N ASP A 104 2.32 16.77 -54.45
CA ASP A 104 2.24 15.82 -53.34
C ASP A 104 3.06 14.54 -53.54
N THR A 105 3.19 14.03 -54.77
CA THR A 105 3.91 12.77 -55.02
C THR A 105 5.42 12.89 -54.80
N HIS A 106 5.97 14.11 -54.80
CA HIS A 106 7.35 14.38 -54.40
C HIS A 106 7.56 14.25 -52.87
N CYS A 107 6.48 14.29 -52.07
CA CYS A 107 6.52 14.18 -50.61
C CYS A 107 6.12 12.80 -50.07
N GLN A 108 5.43 12.00 -50.89
CA GLN A 108 4.84 10.73 -50.49
C GLN A 108 5.86 9.58 -50.56
N THR A 109 5.85 8.71 -49.56
CA THR A 109 6.76 7.57 -49.44
C THR A 109 6.03 6.38 -48.81
N ALA A 110 6.63 5.18 -48.87
CA ALA A 110 6.08 4.00 -48.18
C ALA A 110 5.97 4.16 -46.64
N THR A 111 6.68 5.12 -46.04
CA THR A 111 6.60 5.44 -44.61
C THR A 111 5.66 6.61 -44.29
N TYR A 112 5.44 7.50 -45.26
CA TYR A 112 4.60 8.70 -45.12
C TYR A 112 3.71 8.82 -46.37
N PRO A 113 2.60 8.05 -46.43
CA PRO A 113 1.88 7.80 -47.67
C PRO A 113 0.90 8.92 -48.07
N ASP A 114 0.46 9.76 -47.13
CA ASP A 114 -0.57 10.76 -47.39
C ASP A 114 -0.01 12.19 -47.49
N ARG A 115 1.29 12.39 -47.25
CA ARG A 115 1.98 13.70 -47.27
C ARG A 115 1.61 14.56 -48.48
N ARG A 116 1.67 15.87 -48.27
CA ARG A 116 1.36 16.89 -49.27
C ARG A 116 2.45 17.94 -49.40
N CYS A 117 2.45 18.65 -50.52
CA CYS A 117 3.26 19.83 -50.74
C CYS A 117 2.45 21.08 -50.41
N ASN A 118 2.90 21.92 -49.48
CA ASN A 118 2.24 23.18 -49.17
C ASN A 118 2.66 24.32 -50.14
N GLU A 119 2.01 25.48 -50.02
CA GLU A 119 2.30 26.66 -50.86
C GLU A 119 3.71 27.25 -50.63
N ASP A 120 4.37 26.98 -49.50
CA ASP A 120 5.80 27.28 -49.31
C ASP A 120 6.74 26.28 -50.02
N HIS A 121 6.19 25.31 -50.76
CA HIS A 121 6.90 24.18 -51.34
C HIS A 121 7.65 23.29 -50.31
N LYS A 122 7.03 23.07 -49.14
CA LYS A 122 7.48 22.16 -48.08
C LYS A 122 6.60 20.91 -48.00
N CYS A 123 7.22 19.77 -47.71
CA CYS A 123 6.49 18.53 -47.44
C CYS A 123 5.89 18.54 -46.03
N VAL A 124 4.57 18.49 -45.96
CA VAL A 124 3.73 18.51 -44.76
C VAL A 124 2.89 17.24 -44.64
N CYS A 125 2.31 16.98 -43.46
CA CYS A 125 1.45 15.82 -43.27
C CYS A 125 0.12 15.97 -44.03
N GLY A 126 -0.40 14.88 -44.59
CA GLY A 126 -1.74 14.78 -45.13
C GLY A 126 -2.73 14.15 -44.14
N SER A 127 -2.27 13.15 -43.38
CA SER A 127 -3.05 12.50 -42.31
C SER A 127 -2.17 12.07 -41.13
N ASP A 128 -2.81 11.57 -40.06
CA ASP A 128 -2.13 10.98 -38.90
C ASP A 128 -1.14 9.85 -39.29
N LYS A 129 -1.30 9.19 -40.45
CA LYS A 129 -0.36 8.16 -40.94
C LYS A 129 1.04 8.72 -41.27
N ASP A 130 1.17 10.02 -41.52
CA ASP A 130 2.46 10.65 -41.82
C ASP A 130 3.22 11.06 -40.54
N CYS A 131 2.61 10.86 -39.38
CA CYS A 131 3.13 11.22 -38.07
C CYS A 131 3.71 10.00 -37.33
N LYS A 132 4.50 10.25 -36.28
CA LYS A 132 4.98 9.20 -35.39
C LYS A 132 3.83 8.71 -34.51
N GLU A 133 3.94 7.48 -34.00
CA GLU A 133 3.02 6.94 -33.00
C GLU A 133 2.91 7.90 -31.81
N GLY A 134 1.67 8.25 -31.42
CA GLY A 134 1.38 9.28 -30.41
C GLY A 134 1.38 10.73 -30.91
N PHE A 135 1.48 10.97 -32.23
CA PHE A 135 1.36 12.31 -32.85
C PHE A 135 0.28 12.32 -33.94
N TYR A 136 -0.33 13.49 -34.15
CA TYR A 136 -1.51 13.67 -35.01
C TYR A 136 -1.28 14.78 -36.04
N CYS A 137 -1.85 14.66 -37.24
CA CYS A 137 -1.74 15.67 -38.27
C CYS A 137 -2.82 16.75 -38.10
N THR A 138 -2.41 17.98 -37.79
CA THR A 138 -3.31 19.15 -37.71
C THR A 138 -3.21 20.04 -38.92
N GLY A 139 -4.37 20.47 -39.44
CA GLY A 139 -4.51 21.39 -40.58
C GLY A 139 -3.98 20.88 -41.93
N GLY A 140 -3.35 19.70 -41.97
CA GLY A 140 -2.52 19.28 -43.09
C GLY A 140 -1.16 19.98 -43.15
N ILE A 141 -0.65 20.46 -42.01
CA ILE A 141 0.53 21.33 -41.94
C ILE A 141 1.63 20.71 -41.06
N ALA A 142 1.28 20.19 -39.88
CA ALA A 142 2.25 19.68 -38.91
C ALA A 142 1.72 18.49 -38.10
N CYS A 143 2.64 17.63 -37.69
CA CYS A 143 2.41 16.58 -36.68
C CYS A 143 2.59 17.16 -35.27
N VAL A 144 1.62 16.95 -34.39
CA VAL A 144 1.54 17.56 -33.05
C VAL A 144 1.22 16.52 -31.98
N GLU A 145 1.44 16.84 -30.69
CA GLU A 145 1.20 15.90 -29.58
C GLU A 145 -0.31 15.63 -29.35
N CYS A 146 -1.18 16.59 -29.68
CA CYS A 146 -2.62 16.48 -29.41
C CYS A 146 -3.50 17.41 -30.25
N ARG A 147 -4.79 17.07 -30.32
CA ARG A 147 -5.86 17.90 -30.88
C ARG A 147 -6.90 18.28 -29.82
N ASP A 148 -7.19 17.38 -28.88
CA ASP A 148 -7.98 17.67 -27.68
C ASP A 148 -7.41 16.99 -26.43
N ASP A 149 -7.92 17.35 -25.24
CA ASP A 149 -7.42 16.89 -23.93
C ASP A 149 -7.36 15.35 -23.79
N LYS A 150 -8.14 14.58 -24.58
CA LYS A 150 -8.14 13.11 -24.55
C LYS A 150 -6.86 12.49 -25.13
N ASP A 151 -6.29 13.09 -26.18
CA ASP A 151 -5.07 12.59 -26.83
C ASP A 151 -3.91 12.56 -25.80
N CYS A 152 -3.89 13.51 -24.86
CA CYS A 152 -2.86 13.63 -23.83
C CYS A 152 -2.89 12.59 -22.70
N ALA A 153 -4.01 11.90 -22.51
CA ALA A 153 -4.17 10.93 -21.42
C ALA A 153 -3.18 9.75 -21.54
N ALA A 154 -2.86 9.33 -22.77
CA ALA A 154 -1.87 8.29 -23.05
C ALA A 154 -0.44 8.66 -22.64
N LEU A 155 -0.14 9.96 -22.52
CA LEU A 155 1.16 10.49 -22.11
C LEU A 155 1.24 10.81 -20.60
N GLY A 156 0.20 10.46 -19.83
CA GLY A 156 0.09 10.82 -18.42
C GLY A 156 -0.12 12.31 -18.17
N LYS A 157 -0.60 13.05 -19.18
CA LYS A 157 -0.85 14.50 -19.16
C LYS A 157 -2.35 14.78 -19.27
N THR A 158 -2.77 16.00 -18.95
CA THR A 158 -4.20 16.31 -18.69
C THR A 158 -4.80 17.29 -19.69
N PHE A 159 -4.00 18.15 -20.32
CA PHE A 159 -4.52 19.20 -21.19
C PHE A 159 -3.74 19.31 -22.50
N CYS A 160 -4.46 19.53 -23.60
CA CYS A 160 -3.89 19.96 -24.87
C CYS A 160 -3.89 21.49 -24.92
N ILE A 161 -2.71 22.10 -25.11
CA ILE A 161 -2.54 23.56 -25.14
C ILE A 161 -1.55 23.89 -26.25
N ASP A 162 -1.97 24.71 -27.20
CA ASP A 162 -1.21 25.07 -28.41
C ASP A 162 -0.59 23.85 -29.12
N THR A 163 -1.36 22.76 -29.16
CA THR A 163 -1.04 21.44 -29.76
C THR A 163 0.03 20.60 -29.04
N PHE A 164 0.48 21.04 -27.86
CA PHE A 164 1.34 20.29 -26.94
C PHE A 164 0.55 19.78 -25.74
N CYS A 165 0.91 18.59 -25.23
CA CYS A 165 0.30 18.07 -24.01
C CYS A 165 1.00 18.64 -22.77
N GLN A 166 0.20 19.11 -21.81
CA GLN A 166 0.64 19.78 -20.59
C GLN A 166 -0.03 19.16 -19.35
N ASN A 167 0.65 19.25 -18.20
CA ASN A 167 0.14 18.69 -16.93
C ASN A 167 -0.86 19.64 -16.25
N CYS A 168 -0.88 20.91 -16.68
CA CYS A 168 -1.68 21.98 -16.14
C CYS A 168 -1.81 23.11 -17.18
N LYS A 169 -2.79 24.00 -17.01
CA LYS A 169 -2.91 25.22 -17.83
C LYS A 169 -2.12 26.35 -17.13
N PRO A 170 -1.22 27.10 -17.81
CA PRO A 170 -0.41 28.15 -17.19
C PRO A 170 -1.25 29.13 -16.36
N GLY A 171 -0.77 29.48 -15.16
CA GLY A 171 -1.49 30.34 -14.22
C GLY A 171 -2.60 29.67 -13.40
N ASN A 172 -3.01 28.43 -13.69
CA ASN A 172 -3.83 27.65 -12.75
C ASN A 172 -3.04 27.38 -11.45
N THR A 173 -3.76 27.21 -10.34
CA THR A 173 -3.19 26.71 -9.08
C THR A 173 -3.78 25.34 -8.71
N LEU A 174 -2.99 24.55 -7.98
CA LEU A 174 -3.40 23.27 -7.38
C LEU A 174 -3.03 23.28 -5.90
N PRO A 175 -3.94 22.93 -4.97
CA PRO A 175 -3.58 22.77 -3.57
C PRO A 175 -2.55 21.65 -3.38
N CYS A 176 -1.69 21.81 -2.39
CA CYS A 176 -0.68 20.83 -2.00
C CYS A 176 -0.42 20.92 -0.49
N THR A 177 0.39 20.02 0.03
CA THR A 177 0.71 19.92 1.45
C THR A 177 2.23 19.94 1.63
N ILE A 178 2.70 20.53 2.72
CA ILE A 178 4.12 20.60 3.08
C ILE A 178 4.28 20.01 4.47
N GLU A 179 4.96 18.87 4.52
CA GLU A 179 5.33 18.16 5.73
C GLU A 179 6.84 18.28 5.91
N SER A 180 7.29 19.35 6.57
CA SER A 180 8.70 19.57 6.93
C SER A 180 8.90 19.47 8.44
N THR A 181 10.10 19.08 8.85
CA THR A 181 10.56 19.14 10.24
C THR A 181 10.67 20.57 10.78
N GLU A 182 10.71 21.58 9.90
CA GLU A 182 10.75 23.00 10.27
C GLU A 182 9.34 23.61 10.40
N PHE A 183 8.44 23.26 9.47
CA PHE A 183 7.07 23.78 9.42
C PHE A 183 6.11 22.85 8.68
N CYS A 184 4.88 22.85 9.16
CA CYS A 184 3.69 22.31 8.52
C CYS A 184 2.99 23.44 7.77
N SER A 185 2.46 23.17 6.57
CA SER A 185 1.66 24.17 5.83
C SER A 185 0.76 23.52 4.79
N PRO A 186 -0.50 23.96 4.62
CA PRO A 186 -1.18 23.84 3.34
C PRO A 186 -0.46 24.78 2.35
N GLY A 187 -0.37 24.38 1.09
CA GLY A 187 0.34 25.13 0.06
C GLY A 187 -0.43 25.19 -1.25
N GLN A 188 0.12 25.94 -2.20
CA GLN A 188 -0.32 25.89 -3.60
C GLN A 188 0.88 25.68 -4.54
N LYS A 189 0.64 24.95 -5.63
CA LYS A 189 1.52 24.90 -6.80
C LYS A 189 0.86 25.74 -7.88
N GLU A 190 1.59 26.71 -8.43
CA GLU A 190 1.19 27.42 -9.65
C GLU A 190 1.68 26.63 -10.88
N CYS A 191 0.91 26.64 -11.96
CA CYS A 191 1.35 26.10 -13.25
C CYS A 191 2.25 27.10 -13.98
N GLY A 192 3.49 26.72 -14.27
CA GLY A 192 4.41 27.52 -15.06
C GLY A 192 4.02 27.63 -16.54
N PRO A 193 4.62 28.59 -17.29
CA PRO A 193 4.35 28.79 -18.72
C PRO A 193 4.80 27.61 -19.61
N ASN A 194 5.48 26.62 -19.05
CA ASN A 194 5.89 25.37 -19.68
C ASN A 194 4.94 24.19 -19.41
N GLY A 195 3.76 24.44 -18.83
CA GLY A 195 2.76 23.39 -18.57
C GLY A 195 3.11 22.43 -17.43
N LEU A 196 4.04 22.82 -16.57
CA LEU A 196 4.49 22.05 -15.41
C LEU A 196 4.16 22.78 -14.10
N TRP A 197 3.75 22.02 -13.09
CA TRP A 197 3.56 22.54 -11.74
C TRP A 197 4.89 22.97 -11.12
N LYS A 198 4.94 24.17 -10.55
CA LYS A 198 6.06 24.65 -9.70
C LYS A 198 6.15 23.83 -8.40
N ALA A 199 7.16 24.14 -7.58
CA ALA A 199 7.22 23.66 -6.20
C ALA A 199 5.96 24.05 -5.40
N CYS A 200 5.70 23.32 -4.31
CA CYS A 200 4.62 23.67 -3.39
C CYS A 200 5.06 24.87 -2.54
N GLU A 201 4.39 26.01 -2.67
CA GLU A 201 4.67 27.20 -1.85
C GLU A 201 3.68 27.26 -0.67
N PRO A 202 4.17 27.51 0.57
CA PRO A 202 3.33 27.52 1.76
C PRO A 202 2.40 28.73 1.80
N VAL A 203 1.10 28.50 2.05
CA VAL A 203 0.13 29.58 2.33
C VAL A 203 0.33 30.14 3.75
N GLU A 204 0.64 29.28 4.73
CA GLU A 204 0.82 29.67 6.12
C GLU A 204 1.75 28.67 6.84
N LYS A 205 2.98 29.10 7.15
CA LYS A 205 3.95 28.25 7.87
C LYS A 205 3.59 28.16 9.37
N LYS A 206 3.26 26.97 9.84
CA LYS A 206 3.01 26.66 11.26
C LYS A 206 4.01 25.62 11.77
N THR A 207 4.70 25.90 12.88
CA THR A 207 5.49 24.88 13.57
C THR A 207 4.58 24.18 14.58
N CYS A 208 4.44 22.86 14.47
CA CYS A 208 3.60 22.07 15.38
C CYS A 208 4.27 21.93 16.75
N SER A 209 3.48 21.84 17.82
CA SER A 209 3.97 21.62 19.18
C SER A 209 4.53 20.20 19.39
N GLU A 210 5.25 19.95 20.49
CA GLU A 210 5.66 18.60 20.89
C GLU A 210 4.46 17.65 21.15
N GLU A 211 3.26 18.20 21.33
CA GLU A 211 2.02 17.48 21.52
C GLU A 211 1.27 17.23 20.19
N GLU A 212 1.84 17.68 19.07
CA GLU A 212 1.30 17.50 17.72
C GLU A 212 2.27 16.79 16.75
N PHE A 213 1.77 16.48 15.55
CA PHE A 213 2.55 16.12 14.39
C PHE A 213 1.98 16.82 13.14
N CYS A 214 2.80 17.03 12.12
CA CYS A 214 2.31 17.54 10.84
C CYS A 214 1.72 16.38 10.01
N ARG A 215 0.52 16.58 9.45
CA ARG A 215 -0.02 15.76 8.36
C ARG A 215 -0.94 16.59 7.47
N ASP A 216 -0.83 16.38 6.16
CA ASP A 216 -1.62 17.07 5.13
C ASP A 216 -1.58 18.61 5.27
N GLY A 217 -0.44 19.13 5.74
CA GLY A 217 -0.23 20.56 5.99
C GLY A 217 -0.88 21.12 7.26
N VAL A 218 -1.51 20.28 8.09
CA VAL A 218 -2.16 20.67 9.35
C VAL A 218 -1.43 20.03 10.54
N CYS A 219 -1.27 20.79 11.63
CA CYS A 219 -0.82 20.22 12.90
C CYS A 219 -1.97 19.46 13.57
N LEU A 220 -1.79 18.16 13.83
CA LEU A 220 -2.76 17.27 14.45
C LEU A 220 -2.23 16.79 15.81
N CYS A 221 -3.10 16.68 16.81
CA CYS A 221 -2.71 16.14 18.12
C CYS A 221 -2.17 14.71 18.00
N ASN A 222 -1.09 14.40 18.73
CA ASN A 222 -0.52 13.06 18.78
C ASN A 222 -1.52 12.03 19.34
N GLU A 223 -1.29 10.74 19.02
CA GLU A 223 -2.15 9.63 19.44
C GLU A 223 -2.39 9.64 20.97
N GLY A 224 -3.67 9.67 21.38
CA GLY A 224 -4.09 9.73 22.78
C GLY A 224 -4.36 11.12 23.35
N LEU A 225 -4.22 12.19 22.55
CA LEU A 225 -4.51 13.57 22.95
C LEU A 225 -5.77 14.09 22.23
N GLU A 226 -6.61 14.86 22.93
CA GLU A 226 -7.76 15.59 22.34
C GLU A 226 -7.40 17.08 22.20
N ARG A 227 -7.91 17.74 21.16
CA ARG A 227 -7.72 19.18 20.95
C ARG A 227 -8.69 19.98 21.82
N CYS A 228 -8.16 20.76 22.75
CA CYS A 228 -8.94 21.60 23.68
C CYS A 228 -8.58 23.08 23.48
N GLY A 229 -9.21 23.71 22.49
CA GLY A 229 -8.75 25.01 21.98
C GLY A 229 -7.46 24.84 21.19
N ASP A 230 -6.45 25.66 21.48
CA ASP A 230 -5.16 25.65 20.78
C ASP A 230 -4.11 24.68 21.40
N VAL A 231 -4.52 23.82 22.34
CA VAL A 231 -3.64 22.82 23.00
C VAL A 231 -4.13 21.39 22.82
N CYS A 232 -3.20 20.44 22.77
CA CYS A 232 -3.46 19.01 22.60
C CYS A 232 -3.21 18.27 23.91
N VAL A 233 -4.26 17.85 24.61
CA VAL A 233 -4.17 17.43 26.02
C VAL A 233 -4.65 16.01 26.25
N ASN A 234 -3.99 15.31 27.17
CA ASN A 234 -4.36 13.95 27.56
C ASN A 234 -5.54 13.98 28.54
N LEU A 235 -6.75 13.78 28.02
CA LEU A 235 -7.96 13.78 28.85
C LEU A 235 -7.97 12.68 29.93
N GLN A 236 -7.13 11.64 29.82
CA GLN A 236 -7.13 10.52 30.77
C GLN A 236 -6.45 10.84 32.10
N ASN A 237 -5.47 11.75 32.09
CA ASN A 237 -4.60 12.01 33.23
C ASN A 237 -4.28 13.51 33.48
N ASN A 238 -4.75 14.44 32.66
CA ASN A 238 -4.57 15.88 32.89
C ASN A 238 -5.64 16.45 33.85
N ILE A 239 -5.21 16.94 35.03
CA ILE A 239 -6.10 17.49 36.07
C ILE A 239 -6.97 18.67 35.62
N LYS A 240 -6.55 19.46 34.60
CA LYS A 240 -7.32 20.61 34.09
C LYS A 240 -8.36 20.24 33.04
N TYR A 241 -8.25 19.05 32.46
CA TYR A 241 -9.02 18.61 31.29
C TYR A 241 -9.47 17.14 31.46
N CYS A 242 -9.82 16.75 32.68
CA CYS A 242 -10.02 15.36 33.04
C CYS A 242 -11.34 14.84 32.44
N GLY A 243 -11.24 13.99 31.42
CA GLY A 243 -12.37 13.43 30.67
C GLY A 243 -12.99 14.37 29.64
N SER A 244 -12.80 15.69 29.74
CA SER A 244 -13.22 16.65 28.71
C SER A 244 -12.49 17.99 28.80
N CYS A 245 -12.49 18.74 27.70
CA CYS A 245 -11.83 20.04 27.56
C CYS A 245 -12.28 21.17 28.51
N SER A 246 -13.30 20.94 29.34
CA SER A 246 -13.85 21.93 30.28
C SER A 246 -13.99 21.40 31.71
N ASN A 247 -13.44 20.23 32.02
CA ASN A 247 -13.57 19.60 33.34
C ASN A 247 -12.22 19.60 34.09
N ALA A 248 -12.01 20.58 34.95
CA ALA A 248 -10.90 20.60 35.90
C ALA A 248 -11.32 19.95 37.23
N CYS A 249 -10.44 19.13 37.83
CA CYS A 249 -10.72 18.50 39.12
C CYS A 249 -10.55 19.48 40.30
N GLY A 250 -11.18 19.16 41.44
CA GLY A 250 -11.14 20.00 42.63
C GLY A 250 -9.84 19.90 43.44
N ASP A 251 -9.71 20.75 44.46
CA ASP A 251 -8.57 20.72 45.38
C ASP A 251 -8.37 19.33 46.01
N LYS A 252 -7.15 18.80 45.88
CA LYS A 252 -6.73 17.47 46.35
C LYS A 252 -7.39 16.29 45.63
N GLU A 253 -7.99 16.51 44.48
CA GLU A 253 -8.37 15.45 43.55
C GLU A 253 -7.25 15.20 42.52
N LEU A 254 -7.30 14.03 41.89
CA LEU A 254 -6.36 13.54 40.88
C LEU A 254 -7.17 13.13 39.65
N CYS A 255 -6.58 13.23 38.45
CA CYS A 255 -7.22 12.69 37.25
C CYS A 255 -6.84 11.22 37.03
N ALA A 256 -7.83 10.34 37.02
CA ALA A 256 -7.68 8.89 36.80
C ALA A 256 -8.65 8.42 35.71
N GLY A 257 -8.14 7.96 34.55
CA GLY A 257 -8.97 7.46 33.45
C GLY A 257 -10.04 8.47 32.97
N GLY A 258 -9.71 9.76 32.99
CA GLY A 258 -10.63 10.84 32.66
C GLY A 258 -11.70 11.13 33.70
N ARG A 259 -11.50 10.69 34.96
CA ARG A 259 -12.37 11.01 36.09
C ARG A 259 -11.57 11.60 37.25
N CYS A 260 -12.12 12.64 37.86
CA CYS A 260 -11.61 13.19 39.12
C CYS A 260 -11.86 12.20 40.28
N VAL A 261 -10.81 11.87 41.02
CA VAL A 261 -10.81 10.92 42.14
C VAL A 261 -9.95 11.46 43.29
N LYS A 262 -10.15 10.97 44.52
CA LYS A 262 -9.33 11.38 45.68
C LYS A 262 -8.13 10.47 45.95
N GLU A 263 -8.20 9.25 45.46
CA GLU A 263 -7.20 8.20 45.60
C GLU A 263 -7.12 7.43 44.27
N CYS A 264 -5.94 6.90 43.93
CA CYS A 264 -5.73 6.24 42.66
C CYS A 264 -6.37 4.83 42.63
N PRO A 265 -7.24 4.52 41.64
CA PRO A 265 -7.91 3.24 41.57
C PRO A 265 -6.95 2.12 41.11
N PRO A 266 -7.25 0.82 41.40
CA PRO A 266 -6.32 -0.28 41.16
C PRO A 266 -5.92 -0.55 39.69
N ASP A 267 -6.60 0.07 38.72
CA ASP A 267 -6.25 -0.01 37.30
C ASP A 267 -5.29 1.11 36.85
N THR A 268 -5.17 2.18 37.64
CA THR A 268 -4.21 3.29 37.48
C THR A 268 -3.54 3.61 38.82
N PRO A 269 -2.85 2.64 39.46
CA PRO A 269 -2.47 2.74 40.88
C PRO A 269 -1.32 3.73 41.15
N GLU A 270 -0.48 4.05 40.17
CA GLU A 270 0.65 4.96 40.38
C GLU A 270 0.23 6.43 40.28
N ARG A 271 0.50 7.19 41.35
CA ARG A 271 0.33 8.64 41.37
C ARG A 271 1.53 9.35 40.71
N CYS A 272 1.32 10.00 39.57
CA CYS A 272 2.30 10.85 38.90
C CYS A 272 1.90 12.33 39.04
N GLY A 273 2.30 12.96 40.14
CA GLY A 273 1.93 14.34 40.44
C GLY A 273 0.42 14.45 40.73
N ASP A 274 -0.33 15.07 39.82
CA ASP A 274 -1.78 15.25 39.93
C ASP A 274 -2.58 14.27 39.06
N ALA A 275 -1.89 13.28 38.50
CA ALA A 275 -2.44 12.16 37.74
C ALA A 275 -2.39 10.84 38.53
N CYS A 276 -3.33 9.96 38.23
CA CYS A 276 -3.25 8.52 38.48
C CYS A 276 -3.08 7.80 37.15
N VAL A 277 -2.05 6.97 37.02
CA VAL A 277 -1.64 6.35 35.76
C VAL A 277 -1.31 4.88 35.94
N ASN A 278 -1.09 4.17 34.85
CA ASN A 278 -0.63 2.78 34.88
C ASN A 278 0.67 2.69 34.08
N LEU A 279 1.78 2.48 34.78
CA LEU A 279 3.12 2.55 34.17
C LEU A 279 3.36 1.48 33.09
N ASP A 280 2.55 0.41 33.04
CA ASP A 280 2.68 -0.64 32.03
C ASP A 280 2.06 -0.31 30.67
N ARG A 281 1.20 0.71 30.60
CA ARG A 281 0.38 1.01 29.41
C ARG A 281 0.16 2.50 29.11
N ASP A 282 0.45 3.42 30.04
CA ASP A 282 0.35 4.86 29.80
C ASP A 282 1.57 5.33 28.96
N SER A 283 1.32 5.69 27.70
CA SER A 283 2.37 6.17 26.76
C SER A 283 2.99 7.53 27.12
N PHE A 284 2.56 8.19 28.19
CA PHE A 284 3.15 9.42 28.73
C PHE A 284 3.91 9.17 30.06
N HIS A 285 3.75 7.99 30.66
CA HIS A 285 4.30 7.61 31.96
C HIS A 285 4.87 6.18 31.96
N CYS A 286 5.50 5.77 30.86
CA CYS A 286 5.86 4.37 30.63
C CYS A 286 7.03 3.90 31.49
N GLY A 287 6.81 2.91 32.35
CA GLY A 287 7.78 2.36 33.30
C GLY A 287 8.15 3.28 34.47
N LYS A 288 7.93 4.61 34.34
CA LYS A 288 8.01 5.61 35.40
C LYS A 288 7.33 6.92 34.96
N CYS A 289 6.91 7.74 35.92
CA CYS A 289 6.31 9.05 35.67
C CYS A 289 7.14 9.91 34.71
N GLY A 290 6.48 10.55 33.74
CA GLY A 290 7.09 11.48 32.78
C GLY A 290 7.89 10.83 31.65
N VAL A 291 8.00 9.51 31.57
CA VAL A 291 8.58 8.83 30.39
C VAL A 291 7.52 8.70 29.30
N ARG A 292 7.53 9.65 28.37
CA ARG A 292 6.71 9.60 27.17
C ARG A 292 7.33 8.70 26.10
N CYS A 293 6.53 7.81 25.54
CA CYS A 293 6.86 7.07 24.33
C CYS A 293 6.72 8.00 23.11
N THR A 294 7.80 8.16 22.37
CA THR A 294 7.88 9.05 21.20
C THR A 294 7.94 8.25 19.89
N ASN A 295 7.77 8.96 18.77
CA ASN A 295 8.02 8.45 17.42
C ASN A 295 7.20 7.21 17.03
N GLY A 296 5.93 7.14 17.46
CA GLY A 296 5.01 6.04 17.18
C GLY A 296 5.12 4.84 18.14
N LYS A 297 6.01 4.87 19.13
CA LYS A 297 6.09 3.84 20.17
C LYS A 297 4.90 3.94 21.12
N ARG A 298 4.40 2.80 21.60
CA ARG A 298 3.42 2.68 22.68
C ARG A 298 4.06 2.03 23.91
N CYS A 299 3.49 2.28 25.08
CA CYS A 299 3.92 1.57 26.30
C CYS A 299 3.37 0.13 26.32
N ARG A 300 4.22 -0.85 26.63
CA ARG A 300 3.82 -2.24 26.86
C ARG A 300 4.73 -2.89 27.90
N GLY A 301 4.21 -3.14 29.10
CA GLY A 301 4.97 -3.76 30.20
C GLY A 301 6.13 -2.88 30.68
N GLY A 302 5.89 -1.58 30.84
CA GLY A 302 6.86 -0.60 31.32
C GLY A 302 7.91 -0.15 30.29
N ALA A 303 7.82 -0.64 29.05
CA ALA A 303 8.76 -0.31 27.98
C ALA A 303 8.06 0.32 26.76
N CYS A 304 8.65 1.40 26.22
CA CYS A 304 8.23 2.02 24.97
C CYS A 304 8.70 1.19 23.76
N GLN A 305 7.78 0.49 23.12
CA GLN A 305 8.02 -0.43 22.00
C GLN A 305 7.23 0.01 20.76
N CYS A 306 7.69 -0.35 19.56
CA CYS A 306 6.85 -0.15 18.38
C CYS A 306 5.61 -1.06 18.40
N PRO A 307 4.47 -0.62 17.87
CA PRO A 307 3.31 -1.47 17.61
C PRO A 307 3.67 -2.76 16.86
N THR A 308 2.92 -3.83 17.15
CA THR A 308 3.09 -5.14 16.51
C THR A 308 3.17 -5.03 14.98
N GLY A 309 4.20 -5.63 14.38
CA GLY A 309 4.43 -5.65 12.94
C GLY A 309 5.22 -4.46 12.38
N GLN A 310 5.48 -3.42 13.19
CA GLN A 310 6.32 -2.27 12.83
C GLN A 310 7.78 -2.47 13.24
N LEU A 311 8.70 -1.83 12.52
CA LEU A 311 10.11 -1.73 12.86
C LEU A 311 10.46 -0.29 13.27
N LEU A 312 11.44 -0.14 14.17
CA LEU A 312 12.01 1.17 14.50
C LEU A 312 13.08 1.53 13.46
N CYS A 313 12.72 2.31 12.45
CA CYS A 313 13.61 2.78 11.39
C CYS A 313 13.78 4.30 11.47
N ASP A 314 15.01 4.80 11.36
CA ASP A 314 15.35 6.24 11.38
C ASP A 314 14.71 7.00 12.56
N GLY A 315 14.56 6.30 13.69
CA GLY A 315 13.94 6.81 14.91
C GLY A 315 12.42 6.66 15.00
N GLN A 316 11.71 6.35 13.91
CA GLN A 316 10.24 6.21 13.85
C GLN A 316 9.79 4.74 13.73
N CYS A 317 8.62 4.42 14.29
CA CYS A 317 7.98 3.12 14.06
C CYS A 317 7.25 3.12 12.71
N VAL A 318 7.67 2.27 11.78
CA VAL A 318 7.15 2.18 10.41
C VAL A 318 6.71 0.75 10.08
N PHE A 319 5.73 0.59 9.20
CA PHE A 319 5.36 -0.72 8.65
C PHE A 319 6.28 -1.05 7.46
N PRO A 320 7.29 -1.94 7.59
CA PRO A 320 8.13 -2.31 6.45
C PRO A 320 7.35 -3.00 5.31
N GLN A 321 6.12 -3.45 5.58
CA GLN A 321 5.23 -4.03 4.57
C GLN A 321 4.76 -2.98 3.55
N THR A 322 4.61 -1.72 3.97
CA THR A 322 3.96 -0.62 3.23
C THR A 322 4.67 0.73 3.37
N ASP A 323 5.93 0.79 3.80
CA ASP A 323 6.76 2.01 3.75
C ASP A 323 7.76 1.95 2.59
N ALA A 324 7.67 2.92 1.67
CA ALA A 324 8.50 2.98 0.46
C ALA A 324 9.99 3.30 0.71
N ARG A 325 10.37 3.77 1.90
CA ARG A 325 11.76 4.04 2.33
C ARG A 325 12.34 2.88 3.16
N HIS A 326 11.49 2.06 3.77
CA HIS A 326 11.87 0.97 4.67
C HIS A 326 11.30 -0.40 4.21
N CYS A 327 11.18 -0.60 2.89
CA CYS A 327 10.39 -1.67 2.29
C CYS A 327 10.97 -3.07 2.57
N GLY A 328 10.39 -3.76 3.54
CA GLY A 328 10.79 -5.09 4.01
C GLY A 328 12.08 -5.10 4.82
N ALA A 329 12.64 -3.94 5.18
CA ALA A 329 13.77 -3.72 6.10
C ALA A 329 14.06 -2.21 6.22
N CYS A 330 14.55 -1.74 7.37
CA CYS A 330 14.98 -0.35 7.54
C CYS A 330 16.05 0.04 6.50
N GLY A 331 15.85 1.16 5.80
CA GLY A 331 16.80 1.70 4.82
C GLY A 331 16.69 1.07 3.43
N ASN A 332 15.85 0.02 3.25
CA ASN A 332 15.61 -0.60 1.95
C ASN A 332 14.58 0.21 1.14
N ALA A 333 14.97 1.41 0.73
CA ALA A 333 14.13 2.31 -0.05
C ALA A 333 13.89 1.78 -1.48
N CYS A 334 12.67 1.92 -1.97
CA CYS A 334 12.31 1.56 -3.34
C CYS A 334 12.90 2.57 -4.34
N LYS A 335 13.32 2.06 -5.50
CA LYS A 335 13.83 2.91 -6.59
C LYS A 335 12.71 3.80 -7.13
N GLN A 336 13.08 4.96 -7.67
CA GLN A 336 12.13 5.91 -8.26
C GLN A 336 11.25 5.21 -9.32
N GLY A 337 9.94 5.42 -9.25
CA GLY A 337 8.95 4.72 -10.10
C GLY A 337 8.61 3.29 -9.65
N SER A 338 9.12 2.84 -8.50
CA SER A 338 8.68 1.59 -7.85
C SER A 338 7.91 1.88 -6.57
N VAL A 339 6.99 0.99 -6.20
CA VAL A 339 6.08 1.08 -5.06
C VAL A 339 6.35 -0.05 -4.06
N CYS A 340 6.14 0.19 -2.76
CA CYS A 340 6.27 -0.87 -1.76
C CYS A 340 4.96 -1.67 -1.61
N ALA A 341 5.04 -2.98 -1.80
CA ALA A 341 3.95 -3.92 -1.58
C ALA A 341 4.46 -5.13 -0.80
N ASN A 342 4.02 -5.29 0.45
CA ASN A 342 4.36 -6.42 1.33
C ASN A 342 5.88 -6.64 1.49
N GLY A 343 6.64 -5.55 1.63
CA GLY A 343 8.10 -5.60 1.73
C GLY A 343 8.82 -6.01 0.44
N ALA A 344 8.15 -5.88 -0.71
CA ALA A 344 8.72 -5.94 -2.05
C ALA A 344 8.61 -4.56 -2.72
N CYS A 345 9.69 -4.09 -3.35
CA CYS A 345 9.59 -2.96 -4.28
C CYS A 345 9.18 -3.50 -5.65
N LEU A 346 8.01 -3.12 -6.14
CA LEU A 346 7.41 -3.55 -7.41
C LEU A 346 7.26 -2.36 -8.37
N LEU A 347 7.17 -2.61 -9.68
CA LEU A 347 6.96 -1.55 -10.68
C LEU A 347 5.51 -1.02 -10.71
N SER A 348 4.56 -1.80 -10.21
CA SER A 348 3.14 -1.44 -10.12
C SER A 348 2.48 -2.26 -9.01
N CYS A 349 1.29 -1.82 -8.60
CA CYS A 349 0.58 -2.47 -7.51
C CYS A 349 -0.10 -3.80 -7.92
N PRO A 350 -0.04 -4.85 -7.09
CA PRO A 350 -0.82 -6.07 -7.28
C PRO A 350 -2.33 -5.78 -7.26
N LYS A 351 -3.13 -6.56 -8.01
CA LYS A 351 -4.61 -6.49 -7.99
C LYS A 351 -5.24 -6.63 -6.60
N SER A 352 -4.50 -7.20 -5.65
CA SER A 352 -4.90 -7.40 -4.26
C SER A 352 -4.65 -6.22 -3.33
N THR A 353 -3.95 -5.20 -3.82
CA THR A 353 -3.71 -3.92 -3.15
C THR A 353 -3.61 -2.86 -4.25
N PRO A 354 -4.69 -2.62 -5.04
CA PRO A 354 -4.58 -1.95 -6.33
C PRO A 354 -4.21 -0.46 -6.20
N GLU A 355 -4.53 0.16 -5.06
CA GLU A 355 -4.40 1.60 -4.86
C GLU A 355 -3.00 1.99 -4.38
N THR A 356 -2.42 3.02 -5.01
CA THR A 356 -1.12 3.56 -4.64
C THR A 356 -1.28 4.75 -3.69
N CYS A 357 -1.11 4.53 -2.39
CA CYS A 357 -1.08 5.59 -1.40
C CYS A 357 0.36 5.91 -1.00
N TYR A 358 0.79 7.16 -1.22
CA TYR A 358 2.09 7.72 -0.80
C TYR A 358 3.34 6.90 -1.19
N GLY A 359 3.28 6.15 -2.30
CA GLY A 359 4.37 5.30 -2.80
C GLY A 359 4.27 3.82 -2.40
N SER A 360 3.16 3.39 -1.80
CA SER A 360 2.92 2.02 -1.38
C SER A 360 1.56 1.50 -1.82
N CYS A 361 1.45 0.19 -1.96
CA CYS A 361 0.25 -0.50 -2.42
C CYS A 361 -0.60 -0.94 -1.24
N VAL A 362 -1.86 -0.49 -1.23
CA VAL A 362 -2.82 -0.78 -0.16
C VAL A 362 -4.14 -1.28 -0.74
N ASP A 363 -4.93 -1.94 0.10
CA ASP A 363 -6.34 -2.20 -0.18
C ASP A 363 -7.20 -1.28 0.70
N LEU A 364 -7.86 -0.30 0.09
CA LEU A 364 -8.72 0.63 0.82
C LEU A 364 -9.89 -0.08 1.51
N GLN A 365 -10.22 -1.32 1.16
CA GLN A 365 -11.29 -2.08 1.81
C GLN A 365 -10.87 -2.73 3.15
N THR A 366 -9.57 -2.93 3.40
CA THR A 366 -9.05 -3.69 4.55
C THR A 366 -7.82 -3.09 5.24
N ASP A 367 -7.25 -1.99 4.73
CA ASP A 367 -6.09 -1.33 5.33
C ASP A 367 -6.50 -0.31 6.41
N ASP A 368 -6.16 -0.58 7.67
CA ASP A 368 -6.44 0.28 8.84
C ASP A 368 -5.87 1.71 8.73
N ALA A 369 -4.88 1.97 7.87
CA ALA A 369 -4.29 3.29 7.68
C ALA A 369 -4.85 4.05 6.45
N HIS A 370 -5.57 3.37 5.56
CA HIS A 370 -6.06 3.90 4.29
C HIS A 370 -7.52 3.51 4.02
N CYS A 371 -8.35 3.47 5.06
CA CYS A 371 -9.65 2.82 5.01
C CYS A 371 -10.70 3.61 4.22
N GLY A 372 -10.99 3.18 3.00
CA GLY A 372 -11.88 3.84 2.05
C GLY A 372 -11.27 5.03 1.30
N ALA A 373 -10.12 5.54 1.75
CA ALA A 373 -9.34 6.60 1.09
C ALA A 373 -7.90 6.62 1.61
N CYS A 374 -6.94 7.02 0.78
CA CYS A 374 -5.56 7.22 1.23
C CYS A 374 -5.50 8.17 2.43
N GLY A 375 -4.89 7.75 3.53
CA GLY A 375 -4.71 8.56 4.73
C GLY A 375 -5.89 8.56 5.71
N LYS A 376 -7.04 7.94 5.36
CA LYS A 376 -8.16 7.69 6.30
C LYS A 376 -7.79 6.57 7.27
N VAL A 377 -6.96 6.91 8.26
CA VAL A 377 -6.58 6.01 9.35
C VAL A 377 -7.78 5.76 10.27
N CYS A 378 -8.04 4.50 10.59
CA CYS A 378 -9.09 4.15 11.54
C CYS A 378 -8.72 4.53 12.99
N PRO A 379 -9.68 5.05 13.78
CA PRO A 379 -9.49 5.35 15.20
C PRO A 379 -8.94 4.15 16.00
N VAL A 380 -8.18 4.43 17.07
CA VAL A 380 -7.52 3.41 17.88
C VAL A 380 -8.52 2.37 18.39
N GLY A 381 -8.27 1.10 18.05
CA GLY A 381 -9.12 -0.04 18.40
C GLY A 381 -10.10 -0.46 17.31
N GLN A 382 -10.37 0.37 16.30
CA GLN A 382 -11.17 0.00 15.13
C GLN A 382 -10.34 -0.77 14.09
N LEU A 383 -11.05 -1.40 13.15
CA LEU A 383 -10.54 -2.14 11.99
C LEU A 383 -11.13 -1.55 10.71
N CYS A 384 -10.40 -1.60 9.60
CA CYS A 384 -11.00 -1.37 8.29
C CYS A 384 -11.78 -2.60 7.80
N LYS A 385 -13.06 -2.43 7.45
CA LYS A 385 -13.93 -3.50 6.93
C LYS A 385 -14.84 -2.90 5.86
N ALA A 386 -14.62 -3.29 4.60
CA ALA A 386 -15.33 -2.75 3.42
C ALA A 386 -15.19 -1.22 3.24
N GLY A 387 -14.04 -0.67 3.59
CA GLY A 387 -13.73 0.76 3.43
C GLY A 387 -14.22 1.67 4.56
N ASP A 388 -14.90 1.12 5.56
CA ASP A 388 -15.29 1.82 6.77
C ASP A 388 -14.62 1.27 8.03
N CYS A 389 -14.42 2.17 9.00
CA CYS A 389 -13.79 1.86 10.27
C CYS A 389 -14.86 1.36 11.25
N VAL A 390 -14.74 0.11 11.66
CA VAL A 390 -15.69 -0.60 12.51
C VAL A 390 -14.99 -1.18 13.74
N CYS A 391 -15.75 -1.55 14.77
CA CYS A 391 -15.16 -2.27 15.89
C CYS A 391 -14.82 -3.73 15.54
N PRO A 392 -13.84 -4.34 16.22
CA PRO A 392 -13.55 -5.77 16.11
C PRO A 392 -14.81 -6.60 16.43
N ASP A 393 -14.95 -7.74 15.76
CA ASP A 393 -16.09 -8.62 15.96
C ASP A 393 -16.18 -9.04 17.45
N GLY A 394 -17.37 -8.85 18.05
CA GLY A 394 -17.61 -9.01 19.50
C GLY A 394 -17.54 -7.72 20.32
N GLN A 395 -17.09 -6.59 19.76
CA GLN A 395 -17.05 -5.28 20.43
C GLN A 395 -18.08 -4.30 19.87
N GLN A 396 -18.58 -3.40 20.72
CA GLN A 396 -19.47 -2.31 20.33
C GLN A 396 -18.73 -0.96 20.40
N LEU A 397 -19.05 -0.06 19.47
CA LEU A 397 -18.59 1.34 19.54
C LEU A 397 -19.36 2.08 20.63
N CYS A 398 -18.66 2.50 21.68
CA CYS A 398 -19.18 3.35 22.75
C CYS A 398 -18.44 4.69 22.72
N GLY A 399 -19.14 5.76 22.31
CA GLY A 399 -18.51 7.05 22.02
C GLY A 399 -17.52 6.92 20.87
N LYS A 400 -16.23 7.20 21.13
CA LYS A 400 -15.14 7.02 20.15
C LYS A 400 -14.41 5.66 20.26
N GLN A 401 -14.70 4.84 21.28
CA GLN A 401 -13.90 3.65 21.63
C GLN A 401 -14.65 2.34 21.39
N CYS A 402 -13.94 1.32 20.93
CA CYS A 402 -14.46 -0.05 20.86
C CYS A 402 -14.34 -0.74 22.20
N VAL A 403 -15.44 -1.32 22.68
CA VAL A 403 -15.54 -1.91 24.01
C VAL A 403 -16.25 -3.26 23.92
N ASP A 404 -15.66 -4.30 24.51
CA ASP A 404 -16.38 -5.55 24.77
C ASP A 404 -17.34 -5.33 25.95
N ILE A 405 -18.59 -5.02 25.61
CA ILE A 405 -19.67 -4.80 26.58
C ILE A 405 -19.97 -6.04 27.44
N ASN A 406 -19.49 -7.23 27.08
CA ASN A 406 -19.75 -8.45 27.84
C ASN A 406 -18.88 -8.56 29.10
N ILE A 407 -17.72 -7.89 29.11
CA ILE A 407 -16.71 -7.96 30.18
C ILE A 407 -16.26 -6.59 30.70
N HIS A 408 -16.56 -5.48 30.03
CA HIS A 408 -16.08 -4.17 30.47
C HIS A 408 -16.97 -3.55 31.58
N PRO A 409 -16.43 -3.26 32.79
CA PRO A 409 -17.24 -2.83 33.94
C PRO A 409 -17.89 -1.46 33.78
N GLY A 410 -17.41 -0.60 32.88
CA GLY A 410 -18.04 0.70 32.60
C GLY A 410 -19.19 0.66 31.59
N HIS A 411 -19.31 -0.43 30.82
CA HIS A 411 -20.18 -0.55 29.64
C HIS A 411 -20.86 -1.92 29.61
N CYS A 412 -21.29 -2.42 30.77
CA CYS A 412 -21.65 -3.82 30.95
C CYS A 412 -23.03 -4.13 30.35
N GLY A 413 -23.06 -4.80 29.20
CA GLY A 413 -24.25 -5.18 28.44
C GLY A 413 -24.86 -4.06 27.58
N GLN A 414 -24.38 -2.83 27.73
CA GLN A 414 -24.64 -1.67 26.87
C GLN A 414 -23.65 -0.56 27.25
N CYS A 415 -23.41 0.40 26.36
CA CYS A 415 -22.57 1.55 26.67
C CYS A 415 -23.02 2.29 27.95
N GLU A 416 -22.05 2.78 28.73
CA GLU A 416 -22.24 3.57 29.97
C GLU A 416 -22.96 2.88 31.14
N LYS A 417 -23.46 1.65 30.98
CA LYS A 417 -23.99 0.83 32.08
C LYS A 417 -22.85 0.33 32.97
N ARG A 418 -22.51 1.15 33.98
CA ARG A 418 -21.43 0.87 34.92
C ARG A 418 -21.84 -0.09 36.04
N CYS A 419 -20.99 -1.09 36.30
CA CYS A 419 -21.05 -1.93 37.50
C CYS A 419 -20.58 -1.15 38.74
N VAL A 420 -21.31 -1.27 39.84
CA VAL A 420 -21.12 -0.50 41.08
C VAL A 420 -20.69 -1.40 42.24
N ASN A 421 -20.26 -0.82 43.36
CA ASN A 421 -19.98 -1.53 44.61
C ASN A 421 -18.99 -2.72 44.47
N GLY A 422 -18.01 -2.61 43.56
CA GLY A 422 -17.03 -3.67 43.30
C GLY A 422 -17.52 -4.83 42.42
N GLN A 423 -18.75 -4.77 41.91
CA GLN A 423 -19.26 -5.75 40.94
C GLN A 423 -18.41 -5.79 39.67
N ARG A 424 -18.33 -6.99 39.08
CA ARG A 424 -17.60 -7.30 37.85
C ARG A 424 -18.58 -7.56 36.72
N CYS A 425 -18.18 -7.26 35.48
CA CYS A 425 -19.00 -7.57 34.31
C CYS A 425 -18.71 -8.99 33.80
N ALA A 426 -19.76 -9.79 33.64
CA ALA A 426 -19.73 -11.11 33.02
C ALA A 426 -20.96 -11.29 32.11
N ALA A 427 -20.76 -11.64 30.84
CA ALA A 427 -21.83 -11.76 29.84
C ALA A 427 -22.81 -10.57 29.84
N GLY A 428 -22.30 -9.35 29.98
CA GLY A 428 -23.09 -8.11 29.98
C GLY A 428 -23.89 -7.84 31.27
N THR A 429 -23.67 -8.65 32.31
CA THR A 429 -24.33 -8.55 33.61
C THR A 429 -23.33 -8.22 34.72
N CYS A 430 -23.68 -7.29 35.60
CA CYS A 430 -22.86 -6.95 36.77
C CYS A 430 -23.11 -7.96 37.90
N LEU A 431 -22.09 -8.75 38.24
CA LEU A 431 -22.12 -9.80 39.27
C LEU A 431 -21.12 -9.50 40.39
N THR A 432 -21.39 -9.97 41.60
CA THR A 432 -20.45 -9.82 42.74
C THR A 432 -19.21 -10.70 42.58
N ASN A 433 -19.37 -11.89 42.00
CA ASN A 433 -18.32 -12.88 41.75
C ASN A 433 -18.33 -13.33 40.29
N CYS A 434 -17.22 -13.87 39.80
CA CYS A 434 -17.12 -14.38 38.45
C CYS A 434 -17.73 -15.80 38.31
N PRO A 435 -18.41 -16.11 37.19
CA PRO A 435 -18.90 -17.47 36.90
C PRO A 435 -17.75 -18.47 36.73
N SER A 436 -18.01 -19.76 36.96
CA SER A 436 -17.02 -20.84 36.74
C SER A 436 -16.55 -20.99 35.29
N ALA A 437 -17.33 -20.51 34.31
CA ALA A 437 -16.97 -20.49 32.89
C ALA A 437 -16.06 -19.32 32.49
N THR A 438 -15.96 -18.29 33.33
CA THR A 438 -15.07 -17.13 33.16
C THR A 438 -14.50 -16.71 34.53
N PRO A 439 -13.73 -17.60 35.18
CA PRO A 439 -13.41 -17.48 36.61
C PRO A 439 -12.46 -16.32 36.95
N ASP A 440 -11.68 -15.87 35.98
CA ASP A 440 -10.58 -14.93 36.18
C ASP A 440 -11.06 -13.48 36.20
N ALA A 441 -10.73 -12.76 37.27
CA ALA A 441 -11.02 -11.34 37.39
C ALA A 441 -9.94 -10.51 36.69
N CYS A 442 -10.32 -9.65 35.73
CA CYS A 442 -9.38 -8.77 35.05
C CYS A 442 -10.00 -7.40 34.76
N TYR A 443 -9.40 -6.33 35.29
CA TYR A 443 -9.86 -4.93 35.16
C TYR A 443 -11.37 -4.72 35.40
N GLY A 444 -11.98 -5.48 36.33
CA GLY A 444 -13.42 -5.43 36.62
C GLY A 444 -14.31 -6.23 35.66
N GLY A 445 -13.73 -6.95 34.69
CA GLY A 445 -14.38 -8.02 33.95
C GLY A 445 -14.15 -9.41 34.55
N CYS A 446 -14.93 -10.37 34.09
CA CYS A 446 -14.77 -11.80 34.32
C CYS A 446 -14.48 -12.50 32.99
N VAL A 447 -13.35 -13.18 32.91
CA VAL A 447 -12.81 -13.79 31.68
C VAL A 447 -12.26 -15.18 31.98
N ASP A 448 -11.93 -15.95 30.94
CA ASP A 448 -11.12 -17.17 31.08
C ASP A 448 -9.73 -16.90 30.48
N PHE A 449 -8.70 -16.94 31.31
CA PHE A 449 -7.32 -16.79 30.85
C PHE A 449 -6.85 -17.95 29.95
N GLN A 450 -7.55 -19.10 29.90
CA GLN A 450 -7.17 -20.20 29.02
C GLN A 450 -7.52 -19.95 27.54
N THR A 451 -8.56 -19.16 27.27
CA THR A 451 -9.11 -18.95 25.90
C THR A 451 -9.26 -17.50 25.48
N ASN A 452 -9.28 -16.51 26.38
CA ASN A 452 -9.50 -15.11 26.01
C ASN A 452 -8.27 -14.48 25.33
N PRO A 453 -8.35 -14.02 24.05
CA PRO A 453 -7.19 -13.47 23.34
C PRO A 453 -6.63 -12.17 23.93
N SER A 454 -7.43 -11.38 24.65
CA SER A 454 -7.01 -10.12 25.27
C SER A 454 -6.32 -10.32 26.63
N HIS A 455 -6.47 -11.48 27.25
CA HIS A 455 -6.05 -11.77 28.63
C HIS A 455 -5.43 -13.17 28.75
N CYS A 456 -4.66 -13.58 27.75
CA CYS A 456 -4.24 -14.95 27.59
C CYS A 456 -3.19 -15.36 28.63
N GLY A 457 -3.57 -16.23 29.57
CA GLY A 457 -2.74 -16.72 30.67
C GLY A 457 -2.45 -15.71 31.78
N ALA A 458 -2.89 -14.45 31.65
CA ALA A 458 -2.81 -13.41 32.66
C ALA A 458 -3.66 -12.18 32.27
N CYS A 459 -4.12 -11.42 33.26
CA CYS A 459 -4.83 -10.17 33.02
C CYS A 459 -4.00 -9.19 32.16
N GLY A 460 -4.63 -8.57 31.17
CA GLY A 460 -3.97 -7.65 30.23
C GLY A 460 -2.99 -8.28 29.23
N LYS A 461 -2.70 -9.58 29.31
CA LYS A 461 -1.76 -10.28 28.39
C LYS A 461 -2.41 -10.58 27.04
N ALA A 462 -2.61 -9.53 26.25
CA ALA A 462 -3.18 -9.65 24.91
C ALA A 462 -2.21 -10.35 23.94
N CYS A 463 -2.73 -11.35 23.22
CA CYS A 463 -2.09 -11.94 22.05
C CYS A 463 -2.00 -10.93 20.90
N ARG A 464 -1.14 -11.22 19.92
CA ARG A 464 -1.10 -10.45 18.68
C ARG A 464 -2.32 -10.77 17.80
N ARG A 465 -2.66 -9.93 16.82
CA ARG A 465 -3.79 -10.16 15.88
C ARG A 465 -3.65 -11.48 15.08
N ASP A 466 -2.43 -11.94 14.88
CA ASP A 466 -2.04 -13.17 14.19
C ASP A 466 -1.94 -14.39 15.14
N GLN A 467 -2.41 -14.27 16.38
CA GLN A 467 -2.31 -15.34 17.39
C GLN A 467 -3.64 -15.59 18.11
N GLN A 468 -3.88 -16.86 18.44
CA GLN A 468 -5.01 -17.32 19.26
C GLN A 468 -4.54 -17.62 20.69
N CYS A 469 -5.43 -17.49 21.67
CA CYS A 469 -5.17 -17.98 23.01
C CYS A 469 -5.62 -19.43 23.15
N VAL A 470 -4.68 -20.33 23.43
CA VAL A 470 -4.95 -21.75 23.69
C VAL A 470 -4.18 -22.18 24.94
N GLN A 471 -4.90 -22.64 25.97
CA GLN A 471 -4.32 -23.06 27.26
C GLN A 471 -3.42 -21.98 27.89
N GLY A 472 -3.86 -20.72 27.86
CA GLY A 472 -3.16 -19.58 28.44
C GLY A 472 -1.90 -19.13 27.69
N LYS A 473 -1.67 -19.68 26.48
CA LYS A 473 -0.55 -19.34 25.61
C LYS A 473 -1.05 -18.75 24.31
N CYS A 474 -0.46 -17.62 23.92
CA CYS A 474 -0.62 -17.08 22.59
C CYS A 474 0.17 -17.95 21.62
N ILE A 475 -0.50 -18.56 20.65
CA ILE A 475 0.08 -19.39 19.60
C ILE A 475 -0.41 -18.90 18.24
N CYS A 476 0.32 -19.17 17.17
CA CYS A 476 -0.13 -18.87 15.81
C CYS A 476 -1.38 -19.70 15.44
N ASN A 477 -2.09 -19.28 14.38
CA ASN A 477 -3.25 -20.04 13.90
C ASN A 477 -2.81 -21.41 13.34
N THR A 478 -3.76 -22.34 13.24
CA THR A 478 -3.51 -23.67 12.67
C THR A 478 -2.96 -23.58 11.24
N GLY A 479 -1.73 -24.07 11.03
CA GLY A 479 -1.04 -23.99 9.74
C GLY A 479 -0.10 -22.80 9.56
N GLU A 480 0.20 -22.07 10.64
CA GLU A 480 1.17 -20.97 10.67
C GLU A 480 2.32 -21.26 11.64
N GLN A 481 3.53 -20.78 11.32
CA GLN A 481 4.70 -20.89 12.18
C GLN A 481 5.11 -19.52 12.77
N GLU A 482 5.44 -19.48 14.06
CA GLU A 482 6.00 -18.29 14.71
C GLU A 482 7.41 -18.01 14.18
N CYS A 483 7.58 -16.88 13.51
CA CYS A 483 8.81 -16.45 12.88
C CYS A 483 9.24 -15.05 13.34
N GLY A 484 9.80 -14.97 14.55
CA GLY A 484 10.49 -13.76 15.03
C GLY A 484 9.58 -12.58 15.33
N GLY A 485 8.33 -12.82 15.77
CA GLY A 485 7.37 -11.76 16.09
C GLY A 485 6.18 -11.65 15.15
N VAL A 486 6.11 -12.51 14.12
CA VAL A 486 4.96 -12.68 13.23
C VAL A 486 4.69 -14.17 13.00
N CYS A 487 3.42 -14.53 12.83
CA CYS A 487 2.99 -15.85 12.37
C CYS A 487 2.99 -15.88 10.84
N ALA A 488 3.61 -16.91 10.27
CA ALA A 488 3.82 -17.02 8.83
C ALA A 488 3.49 -18.42 8.32
N ILE A 489 2.68 -18.47 7.26
CA ILE A 489 2.50 -19.65 6.41
C ILE A 489 3.75 -19.78 5.56
N LEU A 490 4.64 -20.74 5.83
CA LEU A 490 5.92 -20.83 5.14
C LEU A 490 5.76 -21.14 3.64
N GLU A 491 4.65 -21.76 3.25
CA GLU A 491 4.33 -22.09 1.86
C GLU A 491 3.96 -20.86 1.02
N GLU A 492 3.44 -19.82 1.67
CA GLU A 492 2.72 -18.69 1.07
C GLU A 492 3.18 -17.32 1.65
N ASN A 493 4.36 -17.22 2.27
CA ASN A 493 4.90 -15.96 2.79
C ASN A 493 6.28 -15.62 2.20
N ARG A 494 6.35 -14.54 1.41
CA ARG A 494 7.57 -14.02 0.76
C ARG A 494 8.74 -13.71 1.70
N LEU A 495 8.48 -13.36 2.96
CA LEU A 495 9.51 -13.00 3.93
C LEU A 495 10.00 -14.21 4.76
N HIS A 496 9.28 -15.34 4.69
CA HIS A 496 9.51 -16.55 5.46
C HIS A 496 9.33 -17.80 4.59
N CYS A 497 9.78 -17.76 3.34
CA CYS A 497 9.39 -18.73 2.33
C CYS A 497 10.12 -20.07 2.53
N GLY A 498 9.41 -21.11 2.94
CA GLY A 498 9.94 -22.44 3.29
C GLY A 498 10.70 -22.51 4.62
N ALA A 499 11.12 -21.37 5.17
CA ALA A 499 11.75 -21.25 6.48
C ALA A 499 11.60 -19.81 7.02
N CYS A 500 11.52 -19.66 8.35
CA CYS A 500 11.47 -18.34 8.98
C CYS A 500 12.63 -17.44 8.54
N ASN A 501 12.32 -16.23 8.11
CA ASN A 501 13.25 -15.18 7.66
C ASN A 501 13.96 -15.49 6.33
N ASN A 502 13.55 -16.55 5.61
CA ASN A 502 13.98 -16.78 4.23
C ASN A 502 13.22 -15.84 3.29
N LYS A 503 13.72 -14.60 3.15
CA LYS A 503 13.16 -13.55 2.32
C LYS A 503 13.53 -13.74 0.85
N CYS A 504 12.53 -13.89 -0.01
CA CYS A 504 12.74 -13.95 -1.45
C CYS A 504 13.32 -12.64 -2.02
N ALA A 505 14.08 -12.73 -3.11
CA ALA A 505 14.76 -11.60 -3.72
C ALA A 505 13.77 -10.59 -4.33
N THR A 506 14.28 -9.44 -4.77
CA THR A 506 13.48 -8.42 -5.48
C THR A 506 12.83 -9.03 -6.72
N ASN A 507 11.52 -8.80 -6.88
CA ASN A 507 10.64 -9.41 -7.90
C ASN A 507 10.39 -10.93 -7.79
N GLU A 508 10.98 -11.65 -6.84
CA GLU A 508 10.58 -13.03 -6.53
C GLU A 508 9.37 -13.07 -5.59
N SER A 509 8.56 -14.12 -5.73
CA SER A 509 7.37 -14.40 -4.92
C SER A 509 7.46 -15.80 -4.29
N CYS A 510 6.75 -16.06 -3.18
CA CYS A 510 6.74 -17.39 -2.58
C CYS A 510 5.71 -18.32 -3.25
N HIS A 511 6.08 -19.56 -3.51
CA HIS A 511 5.17 -20.63 -3.94
C HIS A 511 5.61 -21.98 -3.37
N GLN A 512 4.75 -22.61 -2.56
CA GLN A 512 5.03 -23.91 -1.93
C GLN A 512 6.38 -23.94 -1.18
N GLY A 513 6.70 -22.83 -0.49
CA GLY A 513 7.92 -22.70 0.30
C GLY A 513 9.19 -22.49 -0.51
N LYS A 514 9.07 -22.13 -1.80
CA LYS A 514 10.18 -21.79 -2.68
C LYS A 514 9.98 -20.42 -3.30
N CYS A 515 11.04 -19.63 -3.35
CA CYS A 515 11.05 -18.36 -4.07
C CYS A 515 11.07 -18.63 -5.59
N VAL A 516 10.16 -17.98 -6.32
CA VAL A 516 10.03 -18.10 -7.78
C VAL A 516 9.96 -16.71 -8.43
N ALA A 517 10.66 -16.54 -9.55
CA ALA A 517 10.67 -15.27 -10.30
C ALA A 517 9.36 -14.99 -11.07
N THR A 518 8.57 -16.04 -11.34
CA THR A 518 7.28 -15.94 -12.04
C THR A 518 6.30 -16.95 -11.43
N CYS A 519 5.05 -16.55 -11.21
CA CYS A 519 4.01 -17.46 -10.72
C CYS A 519 3.67 -18.56 -11.74
N PRO A 520 3.51 -19.82 -11.32
CA PRO A 520 3.22 -20.93 -12.22
C PRO A 520 1.76 -20.91 -12.69
N LYS A 521 1.47 -21.54 -13.84
CA LYS A 521 0.10 -21.61 -14.39
C LYS A 521 -0.93 -22.29 -13.49
N THR A 522 -0.48 -23.08 -12.51
CA THR A 522 -1.29 -23.76 -11.48
C THR A 522 -1.62 -22.87 -10.28
N ALA A 523 -1.01 -21.69 -10.18
CA ALA A 523 -1.22 -20.70 -9.13
C ALA A 523 -0.84 -19.31 -9.68
N PRO A 524 -1.58 -18.79 -10.66
CA PRO A 524 -1.15 -17.66 -11.49
C PRO A 524 -1.30 -16.29 -10.79
N ASP A 525 -2.06 -16.22 -9.70
CA ASP A 525 -2.44 -14.96 -9.07
C ASP A 525 -1.45 -14.55 -7.97
N LEU A 526 -0.95 -13.31 -8.06
CA LEU A 526 -0.03 -12.73 -7.08
C LEU A 526 -0.80 -12.09 -5.91
N CYS A 527 -0.84 -12.81 -4.79
CA CYS A 527 -1.40 -12.34 -3.54
C CYS A 527 -0.29 -11.97 -2.56
N PHE A 528 -0.17 -10.67 -2.24
CA PHE A 528 0.69 -10.16 -1.16
C PHE A 528 2.17 -10.64 -1.19
N GLY A 529 2.71 -10.95 -2.37
CA GLY A 529 4.07 -11.48 -2.56
C GLY A 529 4.17 -13.01 -2.75
N SER A 530 3.04 -13.70 -2.90
CA SER A 530 2.98 -15.15 -3.04
C SER A 530 2.03 -15.58 -4.17
N CYS A 531 2.33 -16.71 -4.81
CA CYS A 531 1.61 -17.21 -5.97
C CYS A 531 0.56 -18.26 -5.56
N VAL A 532 -0.72 -17.95 -5.77
CA VAL A 532 -1.86 -18.80 -5.37
C VAL A 532 -2.81 -19.06 -6.54
N ASP A 533 -3.68 -20.06 -6.42
CA ASP A 533 -4.87 -20.20 -7.27
C ASP A 533 -6.08 -19.66 -6.52
N LEU A 534 -6.65 -18.54 -6.98
CA LEU A 534 -7.86 -17.97 -6.41
C LEU A 534 -9.08 -18.91 -6.52
N ASN A 535 -9.04 -19.92 -7.40
CA ASN A 535 -10.16 -20.84 -7.62
C ASN A 535 -10.24 -21.98 -6.59
N GLN A 536 -9.13 -22.26 -5.88
CA GLN A 536 -8.96 -23.42 -5.01
C GLN A 536 -8.38 -23.06 -3.62
N SER A 537 -7.70 -21.92 -3.46
CA SER A 537 -7.14 -21.52 -2.16
C SER A 537 -8.25 -21.13 -1.18
N THR A 538 -8.42 -21.90 -0.12
CA THR A 538 -9.30 -21.56 1.02
C THR A 538 -8.82 -20.35 1.82
N ARG A 539 -7.62 -19.81 1.55
CA ARG A 539 -7.08 -18.58 2.15
C ARG A 539 -7.23 -17.34 1.25
N HIS A 540 -7.48 -17.54 -0.04
CA HIS A 540 -7.50 -16.50 -1.08
C HIS A 540 -8.61 -16.78 -2.10
N CYS A 541 -9.82 -17.09 -1.66
CA CYS A 541 -10.86 -17.62 -2.54
C CYS A 541 -11.53 -16.51 -3.37
N GLY A 542 -11.30 -16.50 -4.68
CA GLY A 542 -11.82 -15.50 -5.63
C GLY A 542 -11.13 -14.14 -5.55
N ALA A 543 -10.65 -13.76 -4.37
CA ALA A 543 -9.81 -12.60 -4.11
C ALA A 543 -8.78 -12.93 -3.02
N CYS A 544 -7.64 -12.26 -3.05
CA CYS A 544 -6.61 -12.44 -2.04
C CYS A 544 -7.12 -12.00 -0.65
N ARG A 545 -6.69 -12.66 0.44
CA ARG A 545 -7.21 -12.50 1.82
C ARG A 545 -8.69 -12.86 2.01
N ASN A 546 -9.44 -13.25 0.99
CA ASN A 546 -10.78 -13.82 1.16
C ASN A 546 -10.67 -15.28 1.65
N ALA A 547 -10.34 -15.43 2.93
CA ALA A 547 -10.26 -16.73 3.59
C ALA A 547 -11.67 -17.28 3.85
N CYS A 548 -11.90 -18.52 3.46
CA CYS A 548 -13.13 -19.23 3.71
C CYS A 548 -13.25 -19.61 5.20
N ALA A 549 -14.48 -19.62 5.71
CA ALA A 549 -14.74 -19.94 7.11
C ALA A 549 -14.51 -21.42 7.42
N THR A 550 -14.39 -21.79 8.70
CA THR A 550 -13.95 -23.12 9.12
C THR A 550 -14.85 -24.24 8.58
N GLY A 551 -14.25 -25.13 7.78
CA GLY A 551 -14.94 -26.25 7.13
C GLY A 551 -15.48 -25.95 5.72
N GLN A 552 -15.41 -24.71 5.23
CA GLN A 552 -15.70 -24.39 3.84
C GLN A 552 -14.54 -24.81 2.91
N LEU A 553 -14.90 -25.08 1.65
CA LEU A 553 -13.97 -25.26 0.54
C LEU A 553 -14.03 -24.04 -0.38
N CYS A 554 -12.94 -23.75 -1.08
CA CYS A 554 -12.97 -22.82 -2.20
C CYS A 554 -13.32 -23.58 -3.48
N ASN A 555 -14.37 -23.15 -4.18
CA ASN A 555 -14.85 -23.73 -5.43
C ASN A 555 -15.01 -22.61 -6.47
N LYS A 556 -14.12 -22.56 -7.47
CA LYS A 556 -14.15 -21.54 -8.55
C LYS A 556 -14.20 -20.10 -8.03
N GLY A 557 -13.46 -19.84 -6.95
CA GLY A 557 -13.37 -18.51 -6.32
C GLY A 557 -14.54 -18.14 -5.41
N LYS A 558 -15.37 -19.11 -5.02
CA LYS A 558 -16.44 -18.92 -4.03
C LYS A 558 -16.26 -19.89 -2.86
N CYS A 559 -16.39 -19.37 -1.63
CA CYS A 559 -16.38 -20.20 -0.43
C CYS A 559 -17.73 -20.91 -0.26
N GLU A 560 -17.73 -22.23 -0.26
CA GLU A 560 -18.92 -23.08 -0.22
C GLU A 560 -18.76 -24.21 0.81
N CYS A 561 -19.84 -24.62 1.44
CA CYS A 561 -19.81 -25.74 2.39
C CYS A 561 -19.88 -27.08 1.65
N PRO A 562 -19.08 -28.09 2.05
CA PRO A 562 -19.05 -29.39 1.40
C PRO A 562 -20.37 -30.16 1.61
N ASN A 563 -20.67 -31.08 0.69
CA ASN A 563 -21.70 -32.12 0.84
C ASN A 563 -23.07 -31.60 1.33
N THR A 564 -23.56 -30.50 0.74
CA THR A 564 -24.85 -29.86 1.08
C THR A 564 -25.02 -29.40 2.54
N THR A 565 -23.94 -29.35 3.33
CA THR A 565 -23.97 -28.76 4.67
C THR A 565 -24.21 -27.25 4.61
N THR A 566 -24.84 -26.67 5.64
CA THR A 566 -25.23 -25.25 5.69
C THR A 566 -24.21 -24.45 6.50
N LEU A 567 -23.88 -23.23 6.06
CA LEU A 567 -23.02 -22.33 6.83
C LEU A 567 -23.81 -21.74 8.00
N CYS A 568 -23.58 -22.26 9.20
CA CYS A 568 -24.17 -21.77 10.44
C CYS A 568 -23.11 -21.04 11.28
N GLN A 569 -23.29 -19.74 11.51
CA GLN A 569 -22.41 -18.92 12.36
C GLN A 569 -20.90 -19.04 12.01
N GLY A 570 -20.57 -19.20 10.73
CA GLY A 570 -19.18 -19.34 10.25
C GLY A 570 -18.62 -20.76 10.27
N GLN A 571 -19.43 -21.79 10.56
CA GLN A 571 -19.04 -23.20 10.44
C GLN A 571 -19.99 -23.95 9.52
N CYS A 572 -19.46 -24.91 8.74
CA CYS A 572 -20.30 -25.79 7.92
C CYS A 572 -20.90 -26.91 8.78
N VAL A 573 -22.23 -26.91 8.90
CA VAL A 573 -22.98 -27.83 9.76
C VAL A 573 -23.99 -28.62 8.92
N ASP A 574 -24.01 -29.94 9.10
CA ASP A 574 -25.06 -30.80 8.57
C ASP A 574 -26.35 -30.59 9.38
N THR A 575 -27.25 -29.75 8.89
CA THR A 575 -28.54 -29.49 9.53
C THR A 575 -29.46 -30.71 9.53
N SER A 576 -29.14 -31.79 8.78
CA SER A 576 -29.92 -33.02 8.80
C SER A 576 -29.63 -33.91 10.03
N SER A 577 -28.48 -33.75 10.68
CA SER A 577 -28.02 -34.59 11.79
C SER A 577 -27.48 -33.83 13.02
N ALA A 578 -27.14 -32.53 12.89
CA ALA A 578 -26.61 -31.74 13.98
C ALA A 578 -27.69 -31.34 15.00
N ARG A 579 -27.64 -31.91 16.20
CA ARG A 579 -28.58 -31.66 17.31
C ARG A 579 -28.80 -30.18 17.66
N LEU A 580 -27.80 -29.31 17.45
CA LEU A 580 -27.88 -27.87 17.76
C LEU A 580 -28.29 -26.98 16.56
N HIS A 581 -28.44 -27.56 15.36
CA HIS A 581 -28.77 -26.86 14.11
C HIS A 581 -29.77 -27.68 13.27
N CYS A 582 -30.72 -28.33 13.93
CA CYS A 582 -31.57 -29.34 13.31
C CYS A 582 -32.61 -28.71 12.38
N GLY A 583 -32.55 -29.05 11.09
CA GLY A 583 -33.37 -28.46 10.02
C GLY A 583 -32.94 -27.04 9.62
N ALA A 584 -32.53 -26.21 10.59
CA ALA A 584 -32.01 -24.86 10.36
C ALA A 584 -30.95 -24.45 11.41
N CYS A 585 -30.11 -23.49 11.04
CA CYS A 585 -29.03 -22.99 11.91
C CYS A 585 -29.55 -22.44 13.26
N GLY A 586 -29.03 -22.97 14.37
CA GLY A 586 -29.41 -22.56 15.73
C GLY A 586 -30.62 -23.30 16.30
N THR A 587 -31.35 -24.08 15.50
CA THR A 587 -32.45 -24.93 16.00
C THR A 587 -31.90 -26.07 16.85
N SER A 588 -31.91 -25.88 18.17
CA SER A 588 -31.39 -26.86 19.12
C SER A 588 -32.48 -27.78 19.67
N CYS A 589 -32.31 -29.09 19.48
CA CYS A 589 -33.15 -30.11 20.10
C CYS A 589 -32.83 -30.25 21.61
N SER A 590 -33.81 -30.68 22.41
CA SER A 590 -33.62 -30.92 23.86
C SER A 590 -32.62 -32.05 24.14
N GLU A 591 -32.21 -32.25 25.41
CA GLU A 591 -31.22 -33.29 25.74
C GLU A 591 -31.73 -34.72 25.53
N ALA A 592 -33.04 -34.93 25.43
CA ALA A 592 -33.66 -36.23 25.12
C ALA A 592 -33.90 -36.44 23.61
N GLU A 593 -33.50 -35.49 22.75
CA GLU A 593 -33.78 -35.49 21.32
C GLU A 593 -32.52 -35.52 20.47
N GLY A 594 -32.46 -36.49 19.55
CA GLY A 594 -31.50 -36.51 18.45
C GLY A 594 -32.06 -35.76 17.23
N CYS A 595 -31.18 -35.23 16.37
CA CYS A 595 -31.61 -34.72 15.07
C CYS A 595 -31.54 -35.84 14.03
N VAL A 596 -32.63 -36.07 13.30
CA VAL A 596 -32.73 -37.07 12.23
C VAL A 596 -33.44 -36.46 11.03
N GLN A 597 -32.77 -36.40 9.89
CA GLN A 597 -33.27 -35.79 8.65
C GLN A 597 -33.78 -34.35 8.85
N GLY A 598 -33.17 -33.60 9.76
CA GLY A 598 -33.53 -32.20 10.07
C GLY A 598 -34.73 -32.04 10.99
N VAL A 599 -35.20 -33.13 11.63
CA VAL A 599 -36.28 -33.11 12.64
C VAL A 599 -35.71 -33.55 13.99
N CYS A 600 -36.05 -32.84 15.05
CA CYS A 600 -35.78 -33.28 16.42
C CYS A 600 -36.70 -34.45 16.77
N ILE A 601 -36.12 -35.64 16.99
CA ILE A 601 -36.84 -36.86 17.35
C ILE A 601 -36.40 -37.27 18.76
N GLN A 602 -37.39 -37.56 19.61
CA GLN A 602 -37.16 -38.11 20.95
C GLN A 602 -36.44 -39.47 20.85
N GLN A 603 -35.24 -39.55 21.42
CA GLN A 603 -34.42 -40.76 21.49
C GLN A 603 -34.08 -41.17 22.94
N GLY A 604 -34.56 -40.40 23.92
CA GLY A 604 -34.27 -40.60 25.34
C GLY A 604 -32.94 -39.99 25.76
N CYS A 605 -32.62 -40.10 27.04
CA CYS A 605 -31.44 -39.47 27.61
C CYS A 605 -30.15 -40.27 27.39
N PRO A 606 -28.97 -39.59 27.36
CA PRO A 606 -27.67 -40.26 27.37
C PRO A 606 -27.51 -41.22 28.55
N GLN A 607 -26.73 -42.28 28.37
CA GLN A 607 -26.50 -43.31 29.38
C GLN A 607 -26.04 -42.70 30.71
N GLY A 608 -26.72 -43.06 31.80
CA GLY A 608 -26.48 -42.53 33.15
C GLY A 608 -27.41 -41.37 33.54
N LYS A 609 -28.06 -40.70 32.58
CA LYS A 609 -29.10 -39.68 32.86
C LYS A 609 -30.51 -40.28 32.75
N THR A 610 -31.44 -39.74 33.53
CA THR A 610 -32.88 -40.04 33.47
C THR A 610 -33.63 -38.86 32.85
N GLU A 611 -34.69 -39.12 32.06
CA GLU A 611 -35.55 -38.06 31.56
C GLU A 611 -36.54 -37.62 32.65
N CYS A 612 -36.42 -36.38 33.10
CA CYS A 612 -37.36 -35.73 33.98
C CYS A 612 -37.93 -34.50 33.28
N ALA A 613 -39.21 -34.58 32.85
CA ALA A 613 -39.93 -33.52 32.15
C ALA A 613 -39.16 -32.94 30.93
N LYS A 614 -38.74 -33.80 29.99
CA LYS A 614 -37.97 -33.46 28.77
C LYS A 614 -36.58 -32.84 29.02
N LYS A 615 -36.03 -33.00 30.22
CA LYS A 615 -34.63 -32.70 30.54
C LYS A 615 -33.92 -33.96 31.03
N CYS A 616 -32.65 -34.10 30.69
CA CYS A 616 -31.83 -35.21 31.13
C CYS A 616 -31.04 -34.81 32.36
N VAL A 617 -31.39 -35.38 33.51
CA VAL A 617 -30.74 -35.12 34.81
C VAL A 617 -29.99 -36.38 35.25
N ASP A 618 -28.91 -36.21 36.01
CA ASP A 618 -28.24 -37.33 36.67
C ASP A 618 -28.85 -37.52 38.07
N VAL A 619 -29.75 -38.49 38.20
CA VAL A 619 -30.40 -38.80 39.49
C VAL A 619 -29.42 -39.33 40.55
N GLN A 620 -28.15 -39.59 40.20
CA GLN A 620 -27.11 -39.98 41.17
C GLN A 620 -26.42 -38.79 41.85
N SER A 621 -26.50 -37.58 41.27
CA SER A 621 -25.79 -36.37 41.74
C SER A 621 -26.62 -35.08 41.76
N ASP A 622 -27.78 -35.01 41.10
CA ASP A 622 -28.65 -33.85 41.09
C ASP A 622 -29.47 -33.74 42.39
N ALA A 623 -29.22 -32.69 43.17
CA ALA A 623 -29.89 -32.43 44.45
C ALA A 623 -31.38 -32.05 44.35
N LEU A 624 -31.92 -31.84 43.14
CA LEU A 624 -33.35 -31.61 42.87
C LEU A 624 -34.06 -32.85 42.30
N HIS A 625 -33.30 -33.89 41.92
CA HIS A 625 -33.78 -35.12 41.28
C HIS A 625 -33.11 -36.37 41.89
N CYS A 626 -32.84 -36.36 43.19
CA CYS A 626 -31.96 -37.35 43.82
C CYS A 626 -32.64 -38.72 43.99
N GLY A 627 -32.13 -39.72 43.29
CA GLY A 627 -32.67 -41.08 43.21
C GLY A 627 -33.86 -41.22 42.26
N GLU A 628 -34.73 -40.19 42.16
CA GLU A 628 -35.88 -40.16 41.25
C GLU A 628 -36.29 -38.73 40.85
N CYS A 629 -37.03 -38.60 39.75
CA CYS A 629 -37.40 -37.31 39.18
C CYS A 629 -38.19 -36.39 40.14
N GLY A 630 -37.65 -35.20 40.44
CA GLY A 630 -38.31 -34.17 41.24
C GLY A 630 -38.15 -34.35 42.76
N LYS A 631 -37.36 -35.34 43.20
CA LYS A 631 -37.01 -35.54 44.60
C LYS A 631 -35.86 -34.63 45.01
N ALA A 632 -36.20 -33.46 45.53
CA ALA A 632 -35.21 -32.55 46.10
C ALA A 632 -34.74 -33.01 47.48
N CYS A 633 -33.44 -32.84 47.75
CA CYS A 633 -32.86 -33.01 49.07
C CYS A 633 -33.21 -31.84 50.01
N ALA A 634 -33.05 -32.03 51.32
CA ALA A 634 -33.31 -30.98 52.30
C ALA A 634 -32.25 -29.86 52.24
N SER A 635 -32.57 -28.71 52.85
CA SER A 635 -31.65 -27.56 52.85
C SER A 635 -30.37 -27.87 53.64
N GLY A 636 -29.25 -27.99 52.92
CA GLY A 636 -27.94 -28.35 53.47
C GLY A 636 -27.44 -29.75 53.05
N GLU A 637 -28.31 -30.59 52.49
CA GLU A 637 -27.95 -31.93 52.00
C GLU A 637 -27.43 -31.90 50.55
N SER A 638 -26.72 -32.96 50.17
CA SER A 638 -26.13 -33.21 48.86
C SER A 638 -26.60 -34.56 48.29
N CYS A 639 -26.85 -34.65 46.99
CA CYS A 639 -27.13 -35.95 46.38
C CYS A 639 -25.84 -36.72 46.12
N GLN A 640 -25.76 -37.95 46.62
CA GLN A 640 -24.58 -38.81 46.49
C GLN A 640 -24.99 -40.27 46.24
N SER A 641 -24.86 -40.72 44.99
CA SER A 641 -25.28 -42.06 44.55
C SER A 641 -26.79 -42.30 44.75
N GLY A 642 -27.60 -41.30 44.43
CA GLY A 642 -29.06 -41.38 44.46
C GLY A 642 -29.68 -41.29 45.86
N ALA A 643 -28.90 -40.93 46.87
CA ALA A 643 -29.36 -40.64 48.23
C ALA A 643 -28.88 -39.26 48.69
N CYS A 644 -29.76 -38.50 49.34
CA CYS A 644 -29.42 -37.25 50.00
C CYS A 644 -28.60 -37.51 51.28
N LYS A 645 -27.53 -36.72 51.50
CA LYS A 645 -26.59 -36.82 52.64
C LYS A 645 -25.97 -35.47 52.98
#